data_AF-A0A411YG80-F1
#
_entry.id   AF-A0A411YG80-F1
#
_cell.length_a   1.000
_cell.length_b   1.000
_cell.length_c   1.000
_cell.angle_alpha   90.00
_cell.angle_beta   90.00
_cell.angle_gamma   90.00
#
_symmetry.space_group_name_H-M   'P 1'
#
loop_
_entity.id
_entity.type
_entity.pdbx_description
1 polymer ?
#
loop_
_entity_poly.entity_id
_entity_poly.type
_entity_poly.pdbx_seq_one_letter_code
_entity_poly.pdbx_strand_id
1 'polypeptide(L)'
;MGSSDRVAPGATSWRRYAVALAAAAVALGLLLPAAAADEHDDDDNGDGGDQVEVNLAAINDYHGRLTPEGASFVPEDVFRLEGADRVATAVDVSQHVYDDAEAVVLARADEFADALAGAPLASAADAPILLTRTGEVPSETLDEIDRLGADAAYLLGGSAAISDDAADEVEQAEVDTTRLDGPTRFETAIAIAEAMGEELGVDAFSDAYVVEGLNPDEFRGWPDAMAISALAAYEQRPILLAEQDGVPEATAEGATALEVETATLVGGSAALGNEVDADFEDLGIALADRLEGDDRYATSVAVAEAAADAGMDETQPWLVTGLNWPDGVTSGAAAAEAGAIPVLVHGEDRGASEASADWISETFEARESLGVIGGQAAIADDVVAEDVGGAAYLGAHIDAFREAHEHTYMVDAGDLVGGTPVLSSYFNDVPTVEIMNEIGLDVQTVGNHEFDAGQEELLWRRDGGEYPGDPEDFPLDREHEGQDFVTLSTNVVHEDTGDALTQPYHVAEFGDASVGFLGVTTESTDEVVHPDGIDGLEFLGEAEAVADAVPDLQAEDPDAIVVLMHEGGRQAGGMNECIEPEGALVPIMDEMDEAVDLMVTGHTHQTYVCDEAFDDTLVTQANEYGNLFTEISLSIEPGEGVVDSSAENQLVHHHVEPDPEVQAQIDDWEDIGEDIFAEVVGQSEVEIPRTTRVEESAQGNLATDALTYVHDVDFAFQNSGGLRADMTHDDDMEDGRYNIRLEYILDVWPFGNETELVEITGAQLEEYLNHGVSEVGGGRFIQVSGLRIEYDIVDESGDFPQGEVHTVEYWDHRSEEDGTPVDLSADATYQVATNDFMVAGGDGYPVLTDDVYSLQNPLELDVERYVRENSPVAPEVEGRIVESPAE
;
A
#
# COMPACT_ATOMS: atom_id res chain seq x y z
N MET A 1 -57.40 -31.90 16.17
CA MET A 1 -56.91 -33.29 16.03
C MET A 1 -55.84 -33.25 14.96
N GLY A 2 -54.59 -33.40 15.34
CA GLY A 2 -53.41 -33.31 14.48
C GLY A 2 -52.19 -33.11 15.37
N SER A 3 -51.44 -34.20 15.55
CA SER A 3 -50.25 -34.33 16.39
C SER A 3 -48.98 -34.17 15.56
N SER A 4 -47.94 -33.62 16.21
CA SER A 4 -46.50 -33.92 16.09
C SER A 4 -45.88 -34.18 14.72
N ASP A 5 -44.77 -33.50 14.42
CA ASP A 5 -43.47 -34.17 14.48
C ASP A 5 -42.33 -33.18 14.76
N ARG A 6 -41.39 -33.65 15.58
CA ARG A 6 -40.11 -33.03 15.94
C ARG A 6 -39.11 -33.28 14.81
N VAL A 7 -38.23 -32.32 14.54
CA VAL A 7 -36.95 -32.56 13.87
C VAL A 7 -35.83 -32.16 14.84
N ALA A 8 -34.79 -32.99 14.89
CA ALA A 8 -33.72 -33.01 15.88
C ALA A 8 -32.50 -32.15 15.44
N PRO A 9 -31.61 -31.75 16.36
CA PRO A 9 -30.41 -30.97 16.04
C PRO A 9 -29.28 -31.88 15.53
N GLY A 10 -28.59 -31.44 14.49
CA GLY A 10 -27.47 -32.16 13.90
C GLY A 10 -26.99 -31.53 12.60
N ALA A 11 -26.39 -30.34 12.67
CA ALA A 11 -25.66 -29.72 11.56
C ALA A 11 -24.41 -28.93 12.01
N THR A 12 -24.21 -28.70 13.30
CA THR A 12 -23.12 -27.84 13.83
C THR A 12 -21.76 -28.52 13.99
N SER A 13 -21.61 -29.81 13.68
CA SER A 13 -20.32 -30.52 13.84
C SER A 13 -19.53 -30.71 12.54
N TRP A 14 -20.07 -30.31 11.37
CA TRP A 14 -19.37 -30.49 10.09
C TRP A 14 -18.55 -29.27 9.69
N ARG A 15 -19.01 -28.04 9.97
CA ARG A 15 -18.23 -26.81 9.73
C ARG A 15 -16.98 -26.70 10.62
N ARG A 16 -17.09 -27.05 11.92
CA ARG A 16 -15.92 -27.17 12.82
C ARG A 16 -14.89 -28.22 12.41
N TYR A 17 -15.27 -29.21 11.60
CA TYR A 17 -14.32 -30.16 11.01
C TYR A 17 -13.72 -29.63 9.71
N ALA A 18 -14.42 -28.77 8.96
CA ALA A 18 -13.92 -28.19 7.72
C ALA A 18 -12.86 -27.11 7.98
N VAL A 19 -13.09 -26.21 8.93
CA VAL A 19 -12.12 -25.15 9.31
C VAL A 19 -10.89 -25.77 10.00
N ALA A 20 -11.08 -26.73 10.90
CA ALA A 20 -9.97 -27.47 11.50
C ALA A 20 -9.26 -28.44 10.53
N LEU A 21 -9.90 -28.84 9.42
CA LEU A 21 -9.24 -29.58 8.34
C LEU A 21 -8.52 -28.64 7.39
N ALA A 22 -9.00 -27.42 7.14
CA ALA A 22 -8.31 -26.39 6.38
C ALA A 22 -7.04 -25.95 7.11
N ALA A 23 -7.12 -25.59 8.39
CA ALA A 23 -5.94 -25.27 9.21
C ALA A 23 -4.97 -26.45 9.37
N ALA A 24 -5.47 -27.69 9.46
CA ALA A 24 -4.60 -28.87 9.49
C ALA A 24 -4.06 -29.28 8.10
N ALA A 25 -4.69 -28.84 7.01
CA ALA A 25 -4.27 -29.09 5.64
C ALA A 25 -3.25 -28.06 5.16
N VAL A 26 -3.33 -26.82 5.63
CA VAL A 26 -2.27 -25.80 5.56
C VAL A 26 -1.04 -26.30 6.32
N ALA A 27 -1.20 -26.83 7.54
CA ALA A 27 -0.10 -27.44 8.30
C ALA A 27 0.40 -28.81 7.75
N LEU A 28 -0.19 -29.37 6.69
CA LEU A 28 0.17 -30.65 6.07
C LEU A 28 0.38 -30.60 4.54
N GLY A 29 0.36 -29.41 3.91
CA GLY A 29 0.56 -29.23 2.47
C GLY A 29 -0.50 -29.92 1.59
N LEU A 30 -1.80 -29.77 1.90
CA LEU A 30 -2.90 -30.30 1.10
C LEU A 30 -3.97 -29.23 0.83
N LEU A 31 -3.78 -28.37 -0.16
CA LEU A 31 -4.77 -27.37 -0.57
C LEU A 31 -6.11 -28.01 -1.00
N LEU A 32 -7.22 -27.43 -0.52
CA LEU A 32 -8.57 -27.64 -1.04
C LEU A 32 -9.03 -26.28 -1.62
N PRO A 33 -9.64 -26.25 -2.82
CA PRO A 33 -9.95 -25.00 -3.50
C PRO A 33 -11.08 -24.26 -2.77
N ALA A 34 -10.86 -22.97 -2.51
CA ALA A 34 -11.93 -22.01 -2.30
C ALA A 34 -12.61 -21.77 -3.65
N ALA A 35 -13.94 -21.85 -3.69
CA ALA A 35 -14.73 -21.60 -4.88
C ALA A 35 -15.64 -20.42 -4.57
N ALA A 36 -15.22 -19.22 -4.96
CA ALA A 36 -16.14 -18.15 -5.31
C ALA A 36 -16.61 -18.45 -6.74
N ALA A 37 -17.73 -19.16 -6.85
CA ALA A 37 -18.42 -19.32 -8.12
C ALA A 37 -19.39 -18.14 -8.22
N ASP A 38 -19.03 -17.13 -8.99
CA ASP A 38 -19.97 -16.13 -9.44
C ASP A 38 -21.03 -16.83 -10.32
N GLU A 39 -22.31 -16.61 -10.03
CA GLU A 39 -23.42 -17.22 -10.78
C GLU A 39 -23.55 -16.53 -12.14
N HIS A 40 -22.69 -16.90 -13.09
CA HIS A 40 -22.94 -16.63 -14.50
C HIS A 40 -23.93 -17.65 -15.07
N ASP A 41 -25.07 -17.14 -15.53
CA ASP A 41 -26.19 -17.89 -16.11
C ASP A 41 -25.70 -18.78 -17.27
N ASP A 42 -25.64 -20.09 -17.02
CA ASP A 42 -25.55 -21.16 -18.03
C ASP A 42 -26.76 -21.14 -18.98
N ASP A 43 -26.76 -20.24 -19.96
CA ASP A 43 -27.66 -20.29 -21.12
C ASP A 43 -26.97 -21.05 -22.27
N ASP A 44 -26.95 -22.38 -22.15
CA ASP A 44 -26.61 -23.35 -23.19
C ASP A 44 -27.43 -23.10 -24.48
N ASN A 45 -26.80 -22.52 -25.51
CA ASN A 45 -27.09 -22.79 -26.93
C ASN A 45 -25.96 -22.34 -27.88
N GLY A 46 -25.03 -23.26 -28.14
CA GLY A 46 -24.83 -23.74 -29.52
C GLY A 46 -23.49 -23.45 -30.23
N ASP A 47 -22.71 -24.52 -30.40
CA ASP A 47 -21.77 -24.76 -31.54
C ASP A 47 -20.59 -23.76 -31.64
N GLY A 48 -19.71 -23.71 -30.64
CA GLY A 48 -18.40 -23.05 -30.68
C GLY A 48 -17.27 -24.06 -30.40
N GLY A 49 -16.06 -23.82 -30.90
CA GLY A 49 -14.91 -24.71 -30.74
C GLY A 49 -14.52 -24.97 -29.28
N ASP A 50 -13.62 -25.94 -29.05
CA ASP A 50 -13.01 -26.13 -27.73
C ASP A 50 -12.11 -24.90 -27.47
N GLN A 51 -12.58 -23.92 -26.67
CA GLN A 51 -11.80 -22.76 -26.22
C GLN A 51 -10.64 -23.23 -25.31
N VAL A 52 -9.53 -22.49 -25.34
CA VAL A 52 -8.35 -22.71 -24.51
C VAL A 52 -8.13 -21.47 -23.64
N GLU A 53 -8.16 -21.65 -22.33
CA GLU A 53 -7.73 -20.62 -21.38
C GLU A 53 -6.20 -20.58 -21.33
N VAL A 54 -5.62 -19.39 -21.51
CA VAL A 54 -4.20 -19.09 -21.30
C VAL A 54 -4.09 -18.08 -20.18
N ASN A 55 -3.26 -18.38 -19.17
CA ASN A 55 -3.14 -17.56 -17.98
C ASN A 55 -1.72 -16.98 -17.91
N LEU A 56 -1.58 -15.67 -17.79
CA LEU A 56 -0.29 -14.99 -17.67
C LEU A 56 -0.15 -14.42 -16.26
N ALA A 57 1.02 -14.59 -15.66
CA ALA A 57 1.45 -13.82 -14.49
C ALA A 57 2.46 -12.78 -14.97
N ALA A 58 2.08 -11.51 -14.93
CA ALA A 58 2.87 -10.40 -15.45
C ALA A 58 3.51 -9.58 -14.33
N ILE A 59 4.81 -9.35 -14.43
CA ILE A 59 5.55 -8.40 -13.61
C ILE A 59 6.15 -7.28 -14.47
N ASN A 60 6.60 -6.21 -13.84
CA ASN A 60 7.29 -5.07 -14.46
C ASN A 60 8.12 -4.34 -13.40
N ASP A 61 9.11 -3.54 -13.82
CA ASP A 61 9.85 -2.61 -12.97
C ASP A 61 10.43 -3.30 -11.70
N TYR A 62 10.87 -4.54 -11.82
CA TYR A 62 11.29 -5.36 -10.66
C TYR A 62 12.58 -4.85 -10.00
N HIS A 63 13.49 -4.25 -10.78
CA HIS A 63 14.76 -3.68 -10.35
C HIS A 63 15.53 -4.56 -9.34
N GLY A 64 15.57 -5.87 -9.57
CA GLY A 64 16.32 -6.80 -8.74
C GLY A 64 16.06 -6.69 -7.24
N ARG A 65 14.85 -6.30 -6.80
CA ARG A 65 14.53 -6.16 -5.38
C ARG A 65 14.25 -7.52 -4.76
N LEU A 66 15.34 -8.20 -4.37
CA LEU A 66 15.28 -9.58 -3.89
C LEU A 66 14.67 -9.71 -2.50
N THR A 67 14.92 -8.73 -1.63
CA THR A 67 14.49 -8.73 -0.23
C THR A 67 13.24 -7.86 -0.02
N PRO A 68 12.37 -8.22 0.94
CA PRO A 68 11.15 -7.48 1.25
C PRO A 68 11.46 -6.27 2.16
N GLU A 69 12.07 -5.22 1.62
CA GLU A 69 12.44 -4.04 2.43
C GLU A 69 11.39 -2.93 2.36
N GLY A 70 10.56 -2.80 3.39
CA GLY A 70 9.79 -1.58 3.70
C GLY A 70 8.70 -1.19 2.70
N ALA A 71 8.33 -2.06 1.76
CA ALA A 71 7.21 -1.84 0.86
C ALA A 71 5.90 -2.27 1.55
N SER A 72 4.93 -1.37 1.55
CA SER A 72 3.58 -1.67 2.00
C SER A 72 2.56 -1.10 1.02
N PHE A 73 1.41 -1.75 0.93
CA PHE A 73 0.34 -1.37 0.02
C PHE A 73 -0.99 -1.35 0.77
N VAL A 74 -1.84 -0.35 0.53
CA VAL A 74 -3.21 -0.33 1.06
C VAL A 74 -4.10 -1.10 0.08
N PRO A 75 -4.66 -2.26 0.45
CA PRO A 75 -5.48 -3.06 -0.46
C PRO A 75 -6.76 -2.35 -0.93
N GLU A 76 -7.29 -2.70 -2.10
CA GLU A 76 -8.51 -2.09 -2.65
C GLU A 76 -9.79 -2.44 -1.88
N ASP A 77 -9.78 -3.59 -1.19
CA ASP A 77 -10.90 -4.02 -0.37
C ASP A 77 -11.05 -3.16 0.90
N VAL A 78 -10.12 -2.23 1.14
CA VAL A 78 -10.19 -1.25 2.23
C VAL A 78 -11.09 -0.08 1.85
N PHE A 79 -12.12 0.16 2.65
CA PHE A 79 -12.92 1.39 2.58
C PHE A 79 -12.86 2.17 3.89
N ARG A 80 -12.91 3.50 3.79
CA ARG A 80 -12.86 4.38 4.95
C ARG A 80 -14.17 5.16 5.10
N LEU A 81 -14.74 5.11 6.29
CA LEU A 81 -15.92 5.90 6.68
C LEU A 81 -15.46 7.05 7.56
N GLU A 82 -15.45 8.27 7.03
CA GLU A 82 -14.86 9.42 7.69
C GLU A 82 -15.57 10.74 7.38
N GLY A 83 -15.35 11.73 8.25
CA GLY A 83 -15.79 13.09 8.02
C GLY A 83 -14.84 14.10 8.65
N ALA A 84 -15.05 15.38 8.33
CA ALA A 84 -14.22 16.49 8.84
C ALA A 84 -14.18 16.58 10.38
N ASP A 85 -15.18 16.00 11.05
CA ASP A 85 -15.18 15.74 12.49
C ASP A 85 -16.04 14.50 12.80
N ARG A 86 -16.03 14.07 14.07
CA ARG A 86 -16.80 12.91 14.56
C ARG A 86 -18.29 12.93 14.24
N VAL A 87 -18.91 14.11 14.13
CA VAL A 87 -20.33 14.21 13.79
C VAL A 87 -20.51 13.86 12.32
N ALA A 88 -19.64 14.37 11.46
CA ALA A 88 -19.64 14.00 10.04
C ALA A 88 -19.30 12.51 9.85
N THR A 89 -18.35 11.95 10.60
CA THR A 89 -18.06 10.49 10.58
C THR A 89 -19.30 9.66 10.97
N ALA A 90 -20.03 10.07 12.01
CA ALA A 90 -21.28 9.40 12.39
C ALA A 90 -22.35 9.44 11.29
N VAL A 91 -22.43 10.55 10.55
CA VAL A 91 -23.33 10.69 9.40
C VAL A 91 -22.89 9.79 8.25
N ASP A 92 -21.59 9.71 7.96
CA ASP A 92 -21.05 8.86 6.90
C ASP A 92 -21.29 7.37 7.18
N VAL A 93 -21.06 6.93 8.42
CA VAL A 93 -21.41 5.57 8.88
C VAL A 93 -22.90 5.28 8.73
N SER A 94 -23.76 6.26 9.03
CA SER A 94 -25.21 6.13 8.82
C SER A 94 -25.57 5.99 7.35
N GLN A 95 -24.96 6.79 6.48
CA GLN A 95 -25.21 6.77 5.03
C GLN A 95 -24.73 5.49 4.35
N HIS A 96 -23.66 4.89 4.87
CA HIS A 96 -23.14 3.63 4.35
C HIS A 96 -24.09 2.44 4.62
N VAL A 97 -24.73 2.41 5.79
CA VAL A 97 -25.53 1.25 6.23
C VAL A 97 -27.03 1.43 6.07
N TYR A 98 -27.55 2.65 6.28
CA TYR A 98 -28.99 2.92 6.37
C TYR A 98 -29.49 3.74 5.18
N ASP A 99 -30.29 3.13 4.32
CA ASP A 99 -31.03 3.86 3.28
C ASP A 99 -32.12 4.77 3.89
N ASP A 100 -32.84 4.23 4.88
CA ASP A 100 -33.86 4.90 5.69
C ASP A 100 -33.90 4.30 7.10
N ALA A 101 -34.44 5.05 8.08
CA ALA A 101 -34.66 4.57 9.44
C ALA A 101 -35.83 5.33 10.10
N GLU A 102 -36.79 4.61 10.68
CA GLU A 102 -37.94 5.25 11.37
C GLU A 102 -37.51 5.95 12.68
N ALA A 103 -36.38 5.55 13.26
CA ALA A 103 -35.85 6.13 14.48
C ALA A 103 -34.35 6.44 14.38
N VAL A 104 -33.86 7.30 15.28
CA VAL A 104 -32.42 7.51 15.52
C VAL A 104 -32.11 7.42 17.00
N VAL A 105 -30.87 7.06 17.34
CA VAL A 105 -30.35 7.15 18.70
C VAL A 105 -29.35 8.29 18.77
N LEU A 106 -29.59 9.27 19.65
CA LEU A 106 -28.72 10.43 19.81
C LEU A 106 -27.83 10.29 21.03
N ALA A 107 -26.53 10.37 20.79
CA ALA A 107 -25.48 10.37 21.81
C ALA A 107 -24.68 11.67 21.74
N ARG A 108 -24.13 12.11 22.88
CA ARG A 108 -23.27 13.29 22.90
C ARG A 108 -21.88 12.98 22.34
N ALA A 109 -21.34 13.91 21.57
CA ALA A 109 -20.10 13.76 20.82
C ALA A 109 -18.81 13.95 21.64
N ASP A 110 -18.87 14.34 22.91
CA ASP A 110 -17.70 14.69 23.73
C ASP A 110 -17.51 13.81 24.98
N GLU A 111 -18.54 13.10 25.45
CA GLU A 111 -18.47 12.16 26.57
C GLU A 111 -19.49 11.03 26.40
N PHE A 112 -19.04 9.87 25.94
CA PHE A 112 -19.90 8.81 25.40
C PHE A 112 -20.30 7.75 26.43
N ALA A 113 -20.09 8.00 27.72
CA ALA A 113 -20.35 7.00 28.76
C ALA A 113 -21.80 6.47 28.76
N ASP A 114 -22.76 7.35 28.44
CA ASP A 114 -24.17 6.99 28.32
C ASP A 114 -24.48 6.27 26.99
N ALA A 115 -23.58 6.33 26.00
CA ALA A 115 -23.72 5.70 24.69
C ALA A 115 -23.16 4.26 24.63
N LEU A 116 -22.35 3.85 25.60
CA LEU A 116 -21.72 2.51 25.65
C LEU A 116 -22.72 1.36 25.61
N ALA A 117 -23.92 1.55 26.14
CA ALA A 117 -25.01 0.57 26.11
C ALA A 117 -26.02 0.84 24.98
N GLY A 118 -25.76 1.83 24.12
CA GLY A 118 -26.68 2.32 23.11
C GLY A 118 -26.77 1.45 21.85
N ALA A 119 -25.72 0.73 21.48
CA ALA A 119 -25.72 -0.09 20.26
C ALA A 119 -26.83 -1.17 20.25
N PRO A 120 -27.07 -1.93 21.34
CA PRO A 120 -28.21 -2.86 21.39
C PRO A 120 -29.58 -2.19 21.28
N LEU A 121 -29.74 -0.98 21.82
CA LEU A 121 -30.98 -0.21 21.66
C LEU A 121 -31.17 0.25 20.22
N ALA A 122 -30.10 0.76 19.59
CA ALA A 122 -30.10 1.23 18.23
C ALA A 122 -30.49 0.10 17.26
N SER A 123 -29.87 -1.09 17.39
CA SER A 123 -30.26 -2.26 16.59
C SER A 123 -31.68 -2.75 16.92
N ALA A 124 -32.10 -2.75 18.19
CA ALA A 124 -33.49 -3.10 18.53
C ALA A 124 -34.54 -2.12 17.96
N ALA A 125 -34.13 -0.89 17.66
CA ALA A 125 -34.95 0.16 17.06
C ALA A 125 -34.77 0.26 15.54
N ASP A 126 -33.92 -0.57 14.92
CA ASP A 126 -33.54 -0.49 13.50
C ASP A 126 -33.08 0.93 13.12
N ALA A 127 -32.14 1.46 13.91
CA ALA A 127 -31.79 2.87 13.95
C ALA A 127 -30.27 3.10 14.02
N PRO A 128 -29.72 4.10 13.30
CA PRO A 128 -28.34 4.51 13.48
C PRO A 128 -28.15 5.25 14.81
N ILE A 129 -26.91 5.22 15.32
CA ILE A 129 -26.48 6.15 16.37
C ILE A 129 -25.88 7.38 15.69
N LEU A 130 -26.46 8.55 15.96
CA LEU A 130 -25.94 9.83 15.51
C LEU A 130 -25.41 10.66 16.69
N LEU A 131 -24.46 11.55 16.41
CA LEU A 131 -23.81 12.37 17.42
C LEU A 131 -24.38 13.78 17.50
N THR A 132 -24.49 14.32 18.71
CA THR A 132 -24.92 15.70 18.99
C THR A 132 -23.95 16.40 19.95
N ARG A 133 -23.99 17.74 20.03
CA ARG A 133 -23.34 18.47 21.12
C ARG A 133 -24.28 18.55 22.31
N THR A 134 -23.76 18.83 23.51
CA THR A 134 -24.60 18.95 24.72
C THR A 134 -25.67 20.04 24.60
N GLY A 135 -25.34 21.17 23.99
CA GLY A 135 -26.19 22.36 23.97
C GLY A 135 -26.96 22.61 22.67
N GLU A 136 -26.63 21.90 21.59
CA GLU A 136 -27.18 22.10 20.26
C GLU A 136 -27.00 20.82 19.43
N VAL A 137 -27.90 20.61 18.47
CA VAL A 137 -27.79 19.54 17.47
C VAL A 137 -27.11 20.12 16.22
N PRO A 138 -25.97 19.58 15.77
CA PRO A 138 -25.33 19.99 14.53
C PRO A 138 -26.29 19.89 13.33
N SER A 139 -26.12 20.78 12.35
CA SER A 139 -26.95 20.78 11.13
C SER A 139 -26.84 19.46 10.37
N GLU A 140 -25.65 18.89 10.34
CA GLU A 140 -25.29 17.64 9.70
C GLU A 140 -26.11 16.48 10.28
N THR A 141 -26.25 16.43 11.60
CA THR A 141 -27.11 15.46 12.30
C THR A 141 -28.58 15.66 11.96
N LEU A 142 -29.06 16.90 11.91
CA LEU A 142 -30.46 17.20 11.57
C LEU A 142 -30.79 16.87 10.11
N ASP A 143 -29.86 17.16 9.20
CA ASP A 143 -29.99 16.85 7.77
C ASP A 143 -30.00 15.33 7.56
N GLU A 144 -29.19 14.58 8.33
CA GLU A 144 -29.19 13.11 8.29
C GLU A 144 -30.48 12.50 8.86
N ILE A 145 -31.01 13.05 9.96
CA ILE A 145 -32.33 12.67 10.49
C ILE A 145 -33.44 12.86 9.42
N ASP A 146 -33.41 13.98 8.69
CA ASP A 146 -34.35 14.25 7.59
C ASP A 146 -34.15 13.29 6.40
N ARG A 147 -32.89 12.98 6.04
CA ARG A 147 -32.55 12.02 4.98
C ARG A 147 -33.13 10.64 5.28
N LEU A 148 -32.91 10.14 6.50
CA LEU A 148 -33.41 8.85 6.98
C LEU A 148 -34.94 8.81 7.06
N GLY A 149 -35.59 9.97 7.16
CA GLY A 149 -37.04 10.07 7.36
C GLY A 149 -37.48 9.67 8.76
N ALA A 150 -36.59 9.79 9.75
CA ALA A 150 -36.85 9.38 11.13
C ALA A 150 -37.92 10.27 11.77
N ASP A 151 -38.88 9.65 12.46
CA ASP A 151 -39.93 10.36 13.21
C ASP A 151 -39.83 10.13 14.74
N ALA A 152 -38.88 9.32 15.19
CA ALA A 152 -38.54 9.11 16.59
C ALA A 152 -37.04 9.28 16.89
N ALA A 153 -36.71 9.79 18.07
CA ALA A 153 -35.33 9.90 18.54
C ALA A 153 -35.18 9.47 20.01
N TYR A 154 -34.27 8.53 20.27
CA TYR A 154 -33.88 8.12 21.62
C TYR A 154 -32.68 8.93 22.10
N LEU A 155 -32.85 9.74 23.14
CA LEU A 155 -31.78 10.59 23.69
C LEU A 155 -31.07 9.85 24.83
N LEU A 156 -29.79 9.54 24.65
CA LEU A 156 -29.01 8.83 25.67
C LEU A 156 -28.43 9.82 26.69
N GLY A 157 -28.84 9.65 27.95
CA GLY A 157 -28.37 10.45 29.08
C GLY A 157 -29.28 11.63 29.44
N GLY A 158 -29.02 12.17 30.63
CA GLY A 158 -29.83 13.25 31.20
C GLY A 158 -29.63 14.60 30.52
N SER A 159 -30.32 15.63 31.00
CA SER A 159 -30.22 17.00 30.46
C SER A 159 -28.83 17.64 30.60
N ALA A 160 -27.91 17.01 31.34
CA ALA A 160 -26.50 17.40 31.42
C ALA A 160 -25.66 16.84 30.28
N ALA A 161 -26.09 15.72 29.68
CA ALA A 161 -25.46 15.08 28.53
C ALA A 161 -26.00 15.68 27.22
N ILE A 162 -27.34 15.68 27.07
CA ILE A 162 -28.07 16.28 25.94
C ILE A 162 -29.11 17.22 26.55
N SER A 163 -28.89 18.52 26.44
CA SER A 163 -29.74 19.54 27.08
C SER A 163 -31.19 19.50 26.58
N ASP A 164 -32.08 20.12 27.36
CA ASP A 164 -33.48 20.31 26.93
C ASP A 164 -33.55 21.19 25.67
N ASP A 165 -32.61 22.15 25.50
CA ASP A 165 -32.55 22.99 24.29
C ASP A 165 -32.20 22.14 23.04
N ALA A 166 -31.26 21.20 23.16
CA ALA A 166 -30.93 20.27 22.07
C ALA A 166 -32.08 19.30 21.77
N ALA A 167 -32.79 18.81 22.80
CA ALA A 167 -33.98 17.99 22.60
C ALA A 167 -35.11 18.78 21.89
N ASP A 168 -35.33 20.04 22.28
CA ASP A 168 -36.28 20.94 21.65
C ASP A 168 -35.94 21.19 20.17
N GLU A 169 -34.66 21.16 19.76
CA GLU A 169 -34.23 21.27 18.36
C GLU A 169 -34.65 20.05 17.53
N VAL A 170 -34.52 18.84 18.07
CA VAL A 170 -35.00 17.59 17.43
C VAL A 170 -36.53 17.61 17.30
N GLU A 171 -37.25 18.01 18.35
CA GLU A 171 -38.72 18.13 18.29
C GLU A 171 -39.19 19.19 17.26
N GLN A 172 -38.39 20.25 17.06
CA GLN A 172 -38.66 21.26 16.03
C GLN A 172 -38.48 20.74 14.60
N ALA A 173 -37.72 19.66 14.42
CA ALA A 173 -37.61 18.91 13.17
C ALA A 173 -38.77 17.91 12.98
N GLU A 174 -39.83 17.98 13.80
CA GLU A 174 -41.01 17.10 13.75
C GLU A 174 -40.71 15.64 14.16
N VAL A 175 -39.66 15.41 14.97
CA VAL A 175 -39.24 14.10 15.50
C VAL A 175 -39.61 13.97 16.98
N ASP A 176 -40.31 12.90 17.35
CA ASP A 176 -40.72 12.63 18.75
C ASP A 176 -39.54 12.12 19.59
N THR A 177 -39.23 12.79 20.70
CA THR A 177 -38.07 12.42 21.54
C THR A 177 -38.42 11.57 22.76
N THR A 178 -37.62 10.54 23.02
CA THR A 178 -37.67 9.70 24.24
C THR A 178 -36.32 9.74 24.93
N ARG A 179 -36.26 10.32 26.13
CA ARG A 179 -35.02 10.40 26.91
C ARG A 179 -34.85 9.16 27.79
N LEU A 180 -33.68 8.53 27.68
CA LEU A 180 -33.27 7.39 28.49
C LEU A 180 -32.14 7.86 29.42
N ASP A 181 -32.47 8.10 30.69
CA ASP A 181 -31.51 8.68 31.63
C ASP A 181 -31.62 8.13 33.06
N GLY A 182 -30.48 8.16 33.75
CA GLY A 182 -30.39 7.86 35.17
C GLY A 182 -29.51 8.87 35.92
N PRO A 183 -29.53 8.88 37.27
CA PRO A 183 -28.64 9.70 38.07
C PRO A 183 -27.16 9.42 37.83
N THR A 184 -26.84 8.20 37.38
CA THR A 184 -25.52 7.80 36.92
C THR A 184 -25.66 6.95 35.65
N ARG A 185 -24.54 6.73 34.97
CA ARG A 185 -24.44 5.83 33.80
C ARG A 185 -24.94 4.41 34.05
N PHE A 186 -24.86 3.91 35.28
CA PHE A 186 -25.35 2.58 35.63
C PHE A 186 -26.87 2.55 35.50
N GLU A 187 -27.58 3.54 36.06
CA GLU A 187 -29.02 3.66 35.88
C GLU A 187 -29.40 4.02 34.44
N THR A 188 -28.60 4.80 33.72
CA THR A 188 -28.83 5.06 32.28
C THR A 188 -28.78 3.75 31.48
N ALA A 189 -27.78 2.89 31.70
CA ALA A 189 -27.68 1.59 31.04
C ALA A 189 -28.87 0.67 31.36
N ILE A 190 -29.39 0.70 32.59
CA ILE A 190 -30.62 -0.02 32.94
C ILE A 190 -31.84 0.56 32.21
N ALA A 191 -31.97 1.89 32.14
CA ALA A 191 -33.06 2.52 31.40
C ALA A 191 -33.05 2.16 29.90
N ILE A 192 -31.85 2.04 29.32
CA ILE A 192 -31.67 1.57 27.94
C ILE A 192 -32.15 0.11 27.79
N ALA A 193 -31.71 -0.79 28.67
CA ALA A 193 -32.14 -2.18 28.65
C ALA A 193 -33.66 -2.35 28.89
N GLU A 194 -34.26 -1.55 29.79
CA GLU A 194 -35.71 -1.54 30.00
C GLU A 194 -36.46 -1.08 28.75
N ALA A 195 -35.97 -0.05 28.05
CA ALA A 195 -36.58 0.43 26.80
C ALA A 195 -36.54 -0.64 25.70
N MET A 196 -35.44 -1.37 25.56
CA MET A 196 -35.33 -2.50 24.62
C MET A 196 -36.44 -3.55 24.86
N GLY A 197 -36.71 -3.90 26.13
CA GLY A 197 -37.73 -4.91 26.46
C GLY A 197 -39.17 -4.38 26.42
N GLU A 198 -39.43 -3.24 27.04
CA GLU A 198 -40.79 -2.70 27.23
C GLU A 198 -41.33 -1.96 26.01
N GLU A 199 -40.47 -1.23 25.29
CA GLU A 199 -40.86 -0.36 24.17
C GLU A 199 -40.61 -1.01 22.82
N LEU A 200 -39.46 -1.66 22.65
CA LEU A 200 -39.03 -2.27 21.39
C LEU A 200 -39.36 -3.78 21.29
N GLY A 201 -39.81 -4.38 22.38
CA GLY A 201 -40.38 -5.73 22.38
C GLY A 201 -39.35 -6.85 22.23
N VAL A 202 -38.09 -6.60 22.60
CA VAL A 202 -37.07 -7.64 22.74
C VAL A 202 -37.52 -8.62 23.83
N ASP A 203 -37.57 -9.92 23.52
CA ASP A 203 -38.00 -10.96 24.46
C ASP A 203 -37.06 -10.99 25.69
N ALA A 204 -37.63 -11.31 26.87
CA ALA A 204 -36.93 -11.19 28.16
C ALA A 204 -35.47 -11.67 28.14
N PHE A 205 -34.57 -10.78 28.58
CA PHE A 205 -33.12 -10.97 28.59
C PHE A 205 -32.73 -12.08 29.59
N SER A 206 -32.68 -13.33 29.15
CA SER A 206 -32.10 -14.38 29.99
C SER A 206 -30.59 -14.21 30.14
N ASP A 207 -29.94 -13.43 29.27
CA ASP A 207 -28.51 -13.20 29.25
C ASP A 207 -28.18 -11.70 29.03
N ALA A 208 -27.05 -11.25 29.57
CA ALA A 208 -26.53 -9.89 29.42
C ALA A 208 -24.99 -9.88 29.30
N TYR A 209 -24.47 -8.87 28.61
CA TYR A 209 -23.04 -8.57 28.62
C TYR A 209 -22.72 -7.59 29.75
N VAL A 210 -21.57 -7.76 30.40
CA VAL A 210 -21.14 -6.90 31.50
C VAL A 210 -19.75 -6.35 31.21
N VAL A 211 -19.60 -5.03 31.28
CA VAL A 211 -18.36 -4.29 31.00
C VAL A 211 -18.05 -3.28 32.12
N GLU A 212 -16.81 -2.80 32.21
CA GLU A 212 -16.46 -1.71 33.13
C GLU A 212 -17.16 -0.41 32.70
N GLY A 213 -17.94 0.19 33.61
CA GLY A 213 -18.69 1.43 33.36
C GLY A 213 -17.99 2.72 33.82
N LEU A 214 -16.97 2.62 34.66
CA LEU A 214 -16.23 3.80 35.14
C LEU A 214 -15.06 4.13 34.21
N ASN A 215 -14.68 5.41 34.19
CA ASN A 215 -13.44 5.85 33.55
C ASN A 215 -12.39 6.16 34.61
N PRO A 216 -11.34 5.36 34.68
CA PRO A 216 -10.11 5.84 35.27
C PRO A 216 -8.95 5.49 34.34
N ASP A 217 -8.73 6.35 33.33
CA ASP A 217 -7.48 6.62 32.58
C ASP A 217 -7.64 6.46 31.05
N GLU A 218 -6.94 7.30 30.27
CA GLU A 218 -6.77 7.17 28.80
C GLU A 218 -6.20 5.79 28.41
N PHE A 219 -5.44 5.16 29.32
CA PHE A 219 -4.91 3.79 29.20
C PHE A 219 -5.86 2.67 29.68
N ARG A 220 -7.09 2.96 30.13
CA ARG A 220 -8.09 1.95 30.56
C ARG A 220 -9.54 2.28 30.17
N GLY A 221 -9.78 3.30 29.36
CA GLY A 221 -11.13 3.80 29.08
C GLY A 221 -11.92 2.93 28.09
N TRP A 222 -12.95 2.25 28.59
CA TRP A 222 -14.05 1.56 27.87
C TRP A 222 -13.74 0.74 26.61
N PRO A 223 -12.56 0.10 26.43
CA PRO A 223 -12.31 -0.69 25.23
C PRO A 223 -13.28 -1.89 25.14
N ASP A 224 -13.56 -2.53 26.28
CA ASP A 224 -14.39 -3.73 26.34
C ASP A 224 -15.85 -3.45 25.94
N ALA A 225 -16.35 -2.26 26.29
CA ALA A 225 -17.67 -1.79 25.90
C ALA A 225 -17.75 -1.50 24.40
N MET A 226 -16.68 -0.94 23.82
CA MET A 226 -16.57 -0.71 22.39
C MET A 226 -16.51 -2.02 21.62
N ALA A 227 -15.63 -2.94 22.02
CA ALA A 227 -15.47 -4.24 21.39
C ALA A 227 -16.79 -5.04 21.37
N ILE A 228 -17.51 -5.09 22.51
CA ILE A 228 -18.76 -5.89 22.59
C ILE A 228 -19.98 -5.24 21.93
N SER A 229 -19.88 -3.96 21.54
CA SER A 229 -21.05 -3.16 21.14
C SER A 229 -21.84 -3.78 19.96
N ALA A 230 -21.14 -4.25 18.92
CA ALA A 230 -21.77 -4.88 17.76
C ALA A 230 -22.33 -6.26 18.06
N LEU A 231 -21.58 -7.12 18.76
CA LEU A 231 -22.08 -8.45 19.12
C LEU A 231 -23.32 -8.36 20.03
N ALA A 232 -23.31 -7.45 21.00
CA ALA A 232 -24.46 -7.19 21.85
C ALA A 232 -25.67 -6.68 21.04
N ALA A 233 -25.44 -5.85 20.02
CA ALA A 233 -26.48 -5.39 19.12
C ALA A 233 -27.04 -6.51 18.24
N TYR A 234 -26.17 -7.29 17.61
CA TYR A 234 -26.51 -8.43 16.75
C TYR A 234 -27.33 -9.49 17.49
N GLU A 235 -26.93 -9.84 18.72
CA GLU A 235 -27.68 -10.79 19.55
C GLU A 235 -28.89 -10.17 20.29
N GLN A 236 -29.10 -8.85 20.16
CA GLN A 236 -30.09 -8.08 20.90
C GLN A 236 -30.01 -8.29 22.43
N ARG A 237 -28.78 -8.31 22.96
CA ARG A 237 -28.47 -8.47 24.39
C ARG A 237 -28.08 -7.14 25.02
N PRO A 238 -28.54 -6.84 26.25
CA PRO A 238 -28.25 -5.59 26.91
C PRO A 238 -26.81 -5.59 27.42
N ILE A 239 -26.18 -4.42 27.36
CA ILE A 239 -24.89 -4.15 28.01
C ILE A 239 -25.16 -3.54 29.38
N LEU A 240 -24.73 -4.24 30.42
CA LEU A 240 -24.77 -3.79 31.80
C LEU A 240 -23.38 -3.27 32.22
N LEU A 241 -23.37 -2.24 33.06
CA LEU A 241 -22.15 -1.60 33.52
C LEU A 241 -21.81 -2.03 34.96
N ALA A 242 -20.55 -2.35 35.22
CA ALA A 242 -20.02 -2.65 36.56
C ALA A 242 -18.84 -1.75 36.95
N GLU A 243 -18.44 -1.76 38.21
CA GLU A 243 -17.17 -1.16 38.66
C GLU A 243 -16.09 -2.25 38.72
N GLN A 244 -14.82 -1.86 38.66
CA GLN A 244 -13.69 -2.80 38.76
C GLN A 244 -13.77 -3.71 39.99
N ASP A 245 -14.18 -3.14 41.12
CA ASP A 245 -14.19 -3.83 42.43
C ASP A 245 -15.62 -4.20 42.87
N GLY A 246 -16.60 -4.32 41.96
CA GLY A 246 -17.92 -4.84 42.31
C GLY A 246 -19.08 -4.37 41.42
N VAL A 247 -20.25 -4.93 41.67
CA VAL A 247 -21.49 -4.60 40.95
C VAL A 247 -22.25 -3.50 41.70
N PRO A 248 -22.47 -2.30 41.10
CA PRO A 248 -23.25 -1.24 41.73
C PRO A 248 -24.68 -1.66 42.07
N GLU A 249 -25.26 -1.04 43.11
CA GLU A 249 -26.65 -1.30 43.53
C GLU A 249 -27.64 -1.13 42.37
N ALA A 250 -27.43 -0.10 41.54
CA ALA A 250 -28.22 0.14 40.33
C ALA A 250 -28.18 -1.06 39.35
N THR A 251 -26.98 -1.55 39.04
CA THR A 251 -26.79 -2.69 38.12
C THR A 251 -27.37 -3.97 38.70
N ALA A 252 -27.16 -4.23 40.00
CA ALA A 252 -27.68 -5.41 40.68
C ALA A 252 -29.22 -5.45 40.74
N GLU A 253 -29.85 -4.32 41.09
CA GLU A 253 -31.31 -4.18 41.10
C GLU A 253 -31.88 -4.27 39.67
N GLY A 254 -31.23 -3.61 38.70
CA GLY A 254 -31.61 -3.64 37.29
C GLY A 254 -31.53 -5.03 36.67
N ALA A 255 -30.42 -5.74 36.84
CA ALA A 255 -30.27 -7.12 36.36
C ALA A 255 -31.35 -8.06 36.93
N THR A 256 -31.70 -7.87 38.21
CA THR A 256 -32.80 -8.63 38.84
C THR A 256 -34.16 -8.26 38.26
N ALA A 257 -34.40 -6.97 37.97
CA ALA A 257 -35.66 -6.47 37.41
C ALA A 257 -35.85 -6.92 35.95
N LEU A 258 -34.77 -6.96 35.18
CA LEU A 258 -34.70 -7.46 33.81
C LEU A 258 -34.78 -9.00 33.71
N GLU A 259 -34.82 -9.69 34.85
CA GLU A 259 -34.86 -11.16 34.96
C GLU A 259 -33.65 -11.87 34.32
N VAL A 260 -32.47 -11.24 34.37
CA VAL A 260 -31.20 -11.81 33.86
C VAL A 260 -30.86 -13.10 34.62
N GLU A 261 -30.66 -14.20 33.89
CA GLU A 261 -30.31 -15.52 34.46
C GLU A 261 -28.81 -15.83 34.29
N THR A 262 -28.22 -15.39 33.18
CA THR A 262 -26.81 -15.55 32.84
C THR A 262 -26.14 -14.22 32.51
N ALA A 263 -24.84 -14.13 32.72
CA ALA A 263 -24.06 -12.96 32.33
C ALA A 263 -22.72 -13.39 31.71
N THR A 264 -22.28 -12.66 30.70
CA THR A 264 -20.94 -12.79 30.11
C THR A 264 -20.13 -11.56 30.48
N LEU A 265 -19.00 -11.77 31.15
CA LEU A 265 -18.10 -10.66 31.51
C LEU A 265 -17.18 -10.36 30.31
N VAL A 266 -16.99 -9.10 29.96
CA VAL A 266 -16.08 -8.69 28.90
C VAL A 266 -15.02 -7.78 29.51
N GLY A 267 -13.76 -8.15 29.31
CA GLY A 267 -12.62 -7.55 29.96
C GLY A 267 -12.00 -8.45 31.02
N GLY A 268 -10.67 -8.37 31.10
CA GLY A 268 -9.91 -9.13 32.08
C GLY A 268 -10.10 -8.66 33.52
N SER A 269 -9.48 -9.37 34.47
CA SER A 269 -9.57 -9.03 35.90
C SER A 269 -9.07 -7.61 36.28
N ALA A 270 -8.37 -6.93 35.37
CA ALA A 270 -7.98 -5.53 35.52
C ALA A 270 -9.14 -4.55 35.26
N ALA A 271 -10.10 -4.91 34.40
CA ALA A 271 -11.31 -4.14 34.13
C ALA A 271 -12.47 -4.58 35.04
N LEU A 272 -12.67 -5.90 35.18
CA LEU A 272 -13.71 -6.50 36.03
C LEU A 272 -13.09 -7.51 37.00
N GLY A 273 -12.74 -7.05 38.20
CA GLY A 273 -12.07 -7.83 39.21
C GLY A 273 -12.95 -8.91 39.84
N ASN A 274 -12.32 -9.85 40.56
CA ASN A 274 -12.98 -11.03 41.14
C ASN A 274 -14.17 -10.72 42.09
N GLU A 275 -14.32 -9.48 42.57
CA GLU A 275 -15.46 -9.06 43.38
C GLU A 275 -16.74 -8.98 42.53
N VAL A 276 -16.63 -8.57 41.25
CA VAL A 276 -17.72 -8.61 40.28
C VAL A 276 -18.24 -10.03 40.11
N ASP A 277 -17.35 -11.01 39.96
CA ASP A 277 -17.70 -12.42 39.82
C ASP A 277 -18.52 -12.92 41.02
N ALA A 278 -18.07 -12.58 42.23
CA ALA A 278 -18.72 -12.96 43.47
C ALA A 278 -20.09 -12.28 43.63
N ASP A 279 -20.22 -11.02 43.22
CA ASP A 279 -21.47 -10.27 43.30
C ASP A 279 -22.55 -10.87 42.37
N PHE A 280 -22.21 -11.24 41.13
CA PHE A 280 -23.17 -11.92 40.23
C PHE A 280 -23.58 -13.30 40.77
N GLU A 281 -22.65 -14.08 41.33
CA GLU A 281 -22.97 -15.35 42.00
C GLU A 281 -23.94 -15.15 43.18
N ASP A 282 -23.73 -14.10 43.99
CA ASP A 282 -24.58 -13.76 45.14
C ASP A 282 -25.97 -13.26 44.73
N LEU A 283 -26.08 -12.62 43.56
CA LEU A 283 -27.36 -12.25 42.92
C LEU A 283 -28.10 -13.48 42.34
N GLY A 284 -27.42 -14.62 42.20
CA GLY A 284 -27.98 -15.83 41.60
C GLY A 284 -27.98 -15.84 40.08
N ILE A 285 -27.17 -14.97 39.46
CA ILE A 285 -26.93 -14.88 38.02
C ILE A 285 -25.71 -15.74 37.71
N ALA A 286 -25.83 -16.69 36.78
CA ALA A 286 -24.72 -17.58 36.45
C ALA A 286 -23.79 -16.92 35.42
N LEU A 287 -22.49 -16.87 35.73
CA LEU A 287 -21.50 -16.45 34.74
C LEU A 287 -21.37 -17.52 33.66
N ALA A 288 -21.77 -17.17 32.44
CA ALA A 288 -21.72 -18.07 31.28
C ALA A 288 -20.31 -18.18 30.75
N ASP A 289 -19.64 -17.03 30.59
CA ASP A 289 -18.27 -16.94 30.09
C ASP A 289 -17.59 -15.63 30.52
N ARG A 290 -16.29 -15.53 30.22
CA ARG A 290 -15.53 -14.28 30.25
C ARG A 290 -14.73 -14.14 28.96
N LEU A 291 -15.01 -13.08 28.20
CA LEU A 291 -14.21 -12.69 27.03
C LEU A 291 -13.10 -11.77 27.53
N GLU A 292 -11.86 -12.27 27.55
CA GLU A 292 -10.70 -11.52 28.03
C GLU A 292 -9.43 -11.90 27.25
N GLY A 293 -8.53 -10.94 27.12
CA GLY A 293 -7.17 -11.14 26.66
C GLY A 293 -6.16 -10.48 27.60
N ASP A 294 -4.87 -10.57 27.24
CA ASP A 294 -3.78 -9.98 28.02
C ASP A 294 -3.85 -8.43 28.03
N ASP A 295 -4.46 -7.84 27.00
CA ASP A 295 -4.76 -6.42 26.88
C ASP A 295 -6.12 -6.18 26.19
N ARG A 296 -6.38 -4.93 25.79
CA ARG A 296 -7.63 -4.51 25.14
C ARG A 296 -7.79 -5.06 23.72
N TYR A 297 -6.69 -5.26 23.00
CA TYR A 297 -6.69 -5.74 21.62
C TYR A 297 -6.93 -7.25 21.60
N ALA A 298 -6.23 -7.99 22.47
CA ALA A 298 -6.51 -9.41 22.70
C ALA A 298 -7.94 -9.65 23.23
N THR A 299 -8.47 -8.76 24.08
CA THR A 299 -9.89 -8.82 24.47
C THR A 299 -10.82 -8.53 23.29
N SER A 300 -10.48 -7.57 22.43
CA SER A 300 -11.24 -7.31 21.20
C SER A 300 -11.28 -8.53 20.28
N VAL A 301 -10.15 -9.24 20.11
CA VAL A 301 -10.09 -10.47 19.31
C VAL A 301 -10.96 -11.56 19.92
N ALA A 302 -10.93 -11.76 21.25
CA ALA A 302 -11.84 -12.71 21.91
C ALA A 302 -13.32 -12.38 21.69
N VAL A 303 -13.67 -11.09 21.54
CA VAL A 303 -15.02 -10.65 21.17
C VAL A 303 -15.30 -10.88 19.68
N ALA A 304 -14.35 -10.61 18.79
CA ALA A 304 -14.46 -10.87 17.36
C ALA A 304 -14.68 -12.37 17.07
N GLU A 305 -13.93 -13.25 17.73
CA GLU A 305 -14.13 -14.70 17.66
C GLU A 305 -15.52 -15.11 18.15
N ALA A 306 -16.00 -14.52 19.25
CA ALA A 306 -17.35 -14.77 19.76
C ALA A 306 -18.44 -14.27 18.78
N ALA A 307 -18.18 -13.16 18.09
CA ALA A 307 -19.05 -12.61 17.06
C ALA A 307 -19.15 -13.52 15.83
N ALA A 308 -18.01 -14.03 15.35
CA ALA A 308 -17.97 -15.03 14.28
C ALA A 308 -18.71 -16.33 14.69
N ASP A 309 -18.52 -16.81 15.92
CA ASP A 309 -19.23 -17.98 16.46
C ASP A 309 -20.76 -17.75 16.56
N ALA A 310 -21.19 -16.49 16.75
CA ALA A 310 -22.59 -16.07 16.75
C ALA A 310 -23.19 -15.93 15.33
N GLY A 311 -22.34 -15.85 14.30
CA GLY A 311 -22.74 -15.79 12.89
C GLY A 311 -22.60 -14.42 12.23
N MET A 312 -21.87 -13.49 12.85
CA MET A 312 -21.37 -12.29 12.16
C MET A 312 -20.26 -12.67 11.18
N ASP A 313 -20.01 -11.83 10.19
CA ASP A 313 -19.13 -12.13 9.06
C ASP A 313 -17.67 -11.77 9.35
N GLU A 314 -16.82 -12.80 9.45
CA GLU A 314 -15.39 -12.64 9.72
C GLU A 314 -14.60 -12.17 8.49
N THR A 315 -15.20 -12.19 7.30
CA THR A 315 -14.60 -11.67 6.06
C THR A 315 -14.78 -10.16 5.90
N GLN A 316 -15.56 -9.51 6.78
CA GLN A 316 -15.83 -8.07 6.74
C GLN A 316 -15.46 -7.38 8.07
N PRO A 317 -14.19 -7.39 8.48
CA PRO A 317 -13.76 -6.70 9.68
C PRO A 317 -13.84 -5.18 9.56
N TRP A 318 -14.26 -4.51 10.63
CA TRP A 318 -14.31 -3.05 10.75
C TRP A 318 -13.32 -2.57 11.80
N LEU A 319 -12.25 -1.91 11.37
CA LEU A 319 -11.23 -1.35 12.24
C LEU A 319 -11.74 -0.11 12.94
N VAL A 320 -11.61 -0.13 14.26
CA VAL A 320 -11.98 0.97 15.14
C VAL A 320 -10.78 1.29 16.02
N THR A 321 -10.44 2.58 16.16
CA THR A 321 -9.31 2.95 17.01
C THR A 321 -9.55 2.51 18.45
N GLY A 322 -8.54 1.85 19.00
CA GLY A 322 -8.35 1.34 20.33
C GLY A 322 -8.04 2.42 21.37
N LEU A 323 -7.92 3.65 20.90
CA LEU A 323 -7.58 4.86 21.63
C LEU A 323 -8.64 5.90 21.29
N ASN A 324 -8.92 6.84 22.21
CA ASN A 324 -9.76 8.01 21.95
C ASN A 324 -10.94 7.75 20.98
N TRP A 325 -12.04 7.21 21.53
CA TRP A 325 -13.11 6.50 20.81
C TRP A 325 -14.32 7.28 20.22
N PRO A 326 -14.32 8.61 19.96
CA PRO A 326 -15.54 9.29 19.49
C PRO A 326 -16.14 8.70 18.22
N ASP A 327 -15.27 8.28 17.30
CA ASP A 327 -15.65 7.86 15.95
C ASP A 327 -16.18 6.41 15.94
N GLY A 328 -15.73 5.59 16.90
CA GLY A 328 -16.16 4.21 17.04
C GLY A 328 -17.54 4.04 17.69
N VAL A 329 -18.03 5.00 18.47
CA VAL A 329 -19.30 4.86 19.24
C VAL A 329 -20.50 4.54 18.35
N THR A 330 -20.47 4.99 17.09
CA THR A 330 -21.55 4.76 16.13
C THR A 330 -21.39 3.44 15.37
N SER A 331 -20.20 2.85 15.35
CA SER A 331 -19.92 1.66 14.55
C SER A 331 -20.58 0.39 15.09
N GLY A 332 -20.81 0.28 16.40
CA GLY A 332 -21.40 -0.94 16.98
C GLY A 332 -22.74 -1.34 16.37
N ALA A 333 -23.69 -0.41 16.29
CA ALA A 333 -25.00 -0.68 15.70
C ALA A 333 -24.93 -0.83 14.17
N ALA A 334 -24.10 -0.02 13.51
CA ALA A 334 -23.91 -0.06 12.06
C ALA A 334 -23.26 -1.38 11.60
N ALA A 335 -22.21 -1.84 12.29
CA ALA A 335 -21.55 -3.11 12.02
C ALA A 335 -22.48 -4.30 12.28
N ALA A 336 -23.30 -4.24 13.34
CA ALA A 336 -24.29 -5.28 13.59
C ALA A 336 -25.35 -5.39 12.49
N GLU A 337 -25.79 -4.26 11.93
CA GLU A 337 -26.74 -4.23 10.80
C GLU A 337 -26.08 -4.70 9.49
N ALA A 338 -24.82 -4.30 9.25
CA ALA A 338 -24.02 -4.78 8.11
C ALA A 338 -23.63 -6.26 8.25
N GLY A 339 -23.68 -6.83 9.45
CA GLY A 339 -23.15 -8.16 9.76
C GLY A 339 -21.63 -8.20 9.97
N ALA A 340 -20.95 -7.06 9.87
CA ALA A 340 -19.50 -6.88 10.02
C ALA A 340 -19.01 -7.03 11.48
N ILE A 341 -17.72 -7.36 11.66
CA ILE A 341 -17.11 -7.56 12.97
C ILE A 341 -16.16 -6.41 13.32
N PRO A 342 -16.47 -5.57 14.33
CA PRO A 342 -15.52 -4.55 14.77
C PRO A 342 -14.30 -5.14 15.47
N VAL A 343 -13.11 -4.65 15.11
CA VAL A 343 -11.84 -5.01 15.73
C VAL A 343 -11.09 -3.75 16.16
N LEU A 344 -10.62 -3.73 17.40
CA LEU A 344 -9.91 -2.57 17.94
C LEU A 344 -8.44 -2.60 17.51
N VAL A 345 -7.90 -1.47 17.04
CA VAL A 345 -6.48 -1.33 16.61
C VAL A 345 -5.83 -0.11 17.28
N HIS A 346 -4.51 -0.03 17.43
CA HIS A 346 -3.91 1.16 18.07
C HIS A 346 -4.17 2.46 17.29
N GLY A 347 -4.31 2.38 15.97
CA GLY A 347 -4.61 3.51 15.09
C GLY A 347 -3.37 4.31 14.65
N GLU A 348 -2.27 4.23 15.39
CA GLU A 348 -0.97 4.85 14.99
C GLU A 348 0.18 3.84 14.88
N ASP A 349 0.05 2.66 15.51
CA ASP A 349 1.14 1.67 15.61
C ASP A 349 0.51 0.27 15.52
N ARG A 350 0.62 -0.37 14.34
CA ARG A 350 0.06 -1.71 14.09
C ARG A 350 0.58 -2.73 15.11
N GLY A 351 1.87 -2.67 15.43
CA GLY A 351 2.55 -3.57 16.39
C GLY A 351 2.08 -3.37 17.84
N ALA A 352 1.64 -2.17 18.22
CA ALA A 352 1.03 -1.95 19.53
C ALA A 352 -0.35 -2.63 19.70
N SER A 353 -0.91 -3.18 18.62
CA SER A 353 -2.11 -4.02 18.60
C SER A 353 -1.87 -5.38 17.94
N GLU A 354 -0.73 -6.03 18.24
CA GLU A 354 -0.29 -7.34 17.69
C GLU A 354 -1.43 -8.37 17.57
N ALA A 355 -2.20 -8.61 18.64
CA ALA A 355 -3.29 -9.59 18.60
C ALA A 355 -4.35 -9.28 17.52
N SER A 356 -4.69 -8.01 17.34
CA SER A 356 -5.65 -7.60 16.30
C SER A 356 -5.03 -7.71 14.91
N ALA A 357 -3.77 -7.31 14.76
CA ALA A 357 -3.04 -7.42 13.50
C ALA A 357 -2.90 -8.89 13.05
N ASP A 358 -2.61 -9.80 13.99
CA ASP A 358 -2.55 -11.25 13.74
C ASP A 358 -3.91 -11.77 13.27
N TRP A 359 -5.00 -11.39 13.95
CA TRP A 359 -6.34 -11.86 13.58
C TRP A 359 -6.78 -11.33 12.20
N ILE A 360 -6.46 -10.08 11.86
CA ILE A 360 -6.73 -9.50 10.53
C ILE A 360 -5.91 -10.20 9.45
N SER A 361 -4.64 -10.52 9.74
CA SER A 361 -3.76 -11.29 8.86
C SER A 361 -4.29 -12.71 8.62
N GLU A 362 -4.75 -13.39 9.68
CA GLU A 362 -5.32 -14.75 9.58
C GLU A 362 -6.58 -14.82 8.71
N THR A 363 -7.33 -13.72 8.59
CA THR A 363 -8.54 -13.63 7.77
C THR A 363 -8.31 -13.04 6.38
N PHE A 364 -7.09 -12.59 6.05
CA PHE A 364 -6.74 -11.86 4.82
C PHE A 364 -7.25 -12.55 3.54
N GLU A 365 -6.90 -13.82 3.35
CA GLU A 365 -7.28 -14.62 2.16
C GLU A 365 -8.80 -14.77 1.95
N ALA A 366 -9.57 -14.72 3.03
CA ALA A 366 -11.02 -14.86 2.98
C ALA A 366 -11.74 -13.50 3.02
N ARG A 367 -11.00 -12.40 3.18
CA ARG A 367 -11.54 -11.07 3.41
C ARG A 367 -12.24 -10.57 2.15
N GLU A 368 -13.48 -10.13 2.30
CA GLU A 368 -14.25 -9.49 1.24
C GLU A 368 -14.11 -7.96 1.29
N SER A 369 -13.94 -7.40 2.49
CA SER A 369 -13.69 -5.98 2.68
C SER A 369 -13.10 -5.68 4.06
N LEU A 370 -12.39 -4.56 4.17
CA LEU A 370 -11.86 -4.02 5.42
C LEU A 370 -12.40 -2.60 5.63
N GLY A 371 -13.36 -2.44 6.55
CA GLY A 371 -13.89 -1.13 6.89
C GLY A 371 -12.99 -0.40 7.88
N VAL A 372 -12.75 0.89 7.68
CA VAL A 372 -11.99 1.74 8.62
C VAL A 372 -12.89 2.88 9.09
N ILE A 373 -13.19 2.96 10.39
CA ILE A 373 -14.05 4.05 10.91
C ILE A 373 -13.19 5.18 11.52
N GLY A 374 -13.31 6.37 10.93
CA GLY A 374 -12.51 7.54 11.23
C GLY A 374 -11.43 7.80 10.19
N GLY A 375 -10.97 9.07 10.15
CA GLY A 375 -9.93 9.48 9.23
C GLY A 375 -8.53 9.02 9.63
N GLN A 376 -7.52 9.37 8.83
CA GLN A 376 -6.11 9.01 9.07
C GLN A 376 -5.59 9.41 10.47
N ALA A 377 -6.15 10.47 11.08
CA ALA A 377 -5.79 10.87 12.44
C ALA A 377 -6.32 9.92 13.54
N ALA A 378 -7.30 9.07 13.22
CA ALA A 378 -7.82 8.03 14.10
C ALA A 378 -7.17 6.67 13.82
N ILE A 379 -7.03 6.33 12.53
CA ILE A 379 -6.36 5.12 12.03
C ILE A 379 -5.54 5.50 10.80
N ALA A 380 -4.22 5.58 10.98
CA ALA A 380 -3.25 5.89 9.92
C ALA A 380 -3.24 4.80 8.84
N ASP A 381 -2.85 5.17 7.62
CA ASP A 381 -2.81 4.22 6.50
C ASP A 381 -1.80 3.09 6.74
N ASP A 382 -0.68 3.36 7.42
CA ASP A 382 0.31 2.34 7.82
C ASP A 382 -0.26 1.25 8.74
N VAL A 383 -1.41 1.50 9.40
CA VAL A 383 -2.09 0.48 10.22
C VAL A 383 -2.89 -0.49 9.36
N VAL A 384 -3.31 -0.07 8.17
CA VAL A 384 -4.14 -0.86 7.24
C VAL A 384 -3.37 -1.35 6.02
N ALA A 385 -2.20 -0.79 5.76
CA ALA A 385 -1.30 -1.24 4.71
C ALA A 385 -0.74 -2.63 5.05
N GLU A 386 -0.58 -3.46 4.03
CA GLU A 386 -0.01 -4.81 4.13
C GLU A 386 1.43 -4.79 3.60
N ASP A 387 2.32 -5.55 4.24
CA ASP A 387 3.67 -5.74 3.75
C ASP A 387 3.65 -6.56 2.45
N VAL A 388 4.37 -6.05 1.43
CA VAL A 388 4.40 -6.64 0.09
C VAL A 388 5.82 -6.78 -0.46
N GLY A 389 5.95 -7.58 -1.52
CA GLY A 389 7.19 -7.73 -2.30
C GLY A 389 8.20 -8.73 -1.72
N GLY A 390 9.38 -8.78 -2.34
CA GLY A 390 10.44 -9.74 -2.05
C GLY A 390 10.32 -11.03 -2.87
N ALA A 391 11.45 -11.49 -3.42
CA ALA A 391 11.46 -12.54 -4.44
C ALA A 391 10.91 -13.88 -3.93
N ALA A 392 11.16 -14.20 -2.65
CA ALA A 392 10.67 -15.45 -2.07
C ALA A 392 9.14 -15.45 -1.92
N TYR A 393 8.52 -14.32 -1.59
CA TYR A 393 7.07 -14.19 -1.58
C TYR A 393 6.51 -14.18 -3.00
N LEU A 394 7.17 -13.48 -3.95
CA LEU A 394 6.79 -13.54 -5.36
C LEU A 394 6.81 -14.99 -5.87
N GLY A 395 7.86 -15.77 -5.57
CA GLY A 395 7.93 -17.19 -5.91
C GLY A 395 6.75 -17.99 -5.37
N ALA A 396 6.38 -17.78 -4.09
CA ALA A 396 5.23 -18.46 -3.48
C ALA A 396 3.90 -18.11 -4.15
N HIS A 397 3.69 -16.83 -4.50
CA HIS A 397 2.51 -16.35 -5.22
C HIS A 397 2.42 -16.91 -6.64
N ILE A 398 3.52 -16.91 -7.38
CA ILE A 398 3.59 -17.48 -8.73
C ILE A 398 3.36 -19.00 -8.71
N ASP A 399 3.83 -19.71 -7.68
CA ASP A 399 3.54 -21.13 -7.50
C ASP A 399 2.04 -21.37 -7.21
N ALA A 400 1.41 -20.56 -6.37
CA ALA A 400 -0.03 -20.62 -6.11
C ALA A 400 -0.84 -20.38 -7.40
N PHE A 401 -0.47 -19.36 -8.19
CA PHE A 401 -1.04 -19.09 -9.51
C PHE A 401 -0.92 -20.31 -10.45
N ARG A 402 0.27 -20.93 -10.53
CA ARG A 402 0.46 -22.14 -11.34
C ARG A 402 -0.32 -23.36 -10.86
N GLU A 403 -0.62 -23.45 -9.58
CA GLU A 403 -1.47 -24.51 -9.03
C GLU A 403 -2.96 -24.29 -9.32
N ALA A 404 -3.39 -23.03 -9.35
CA ALA A 404 -4.78 -22.65 -9.60
C ALA A 404 -5.17 -22.68 -11.09
N HIS A 405 -4.22 -22.42 -11.98
CA HIS A 405 -4.46 -22.25 -13.41
C HIS A 405 -3.82 -23.36 -14.27
N GLU A 406 -4.46 -23.68 -15.41
CA GLU A 406 -3.82 -24.46 -16.48
C GLU A 406 -3.18 -23.48 -17.49
N HIS A 407 -2.22 -23.95 -18.29
CA HIS A 407 -1.62 -23.15 -19.37
C HIS A 407 -1.03 -21.81 -18.90
N THR A 408 -0.27 -21.84 -17.81
CA THR A 408 0.36 -20.66 -17.21
C THR A 408 1.64 -20.25 -17.93
N TYR A 409 1.93 -18.96 -17.95
CA TYR A 409 3.17 -18.36 -18.46
C TYR A 409 3.53 -17.12 -17.66
N MET A 410 4.80 -16.94 -17.29
CA MET A 410 5.25 -15.74 -16.57
C MET A 410 5.94 -14.76 -17.51
N VAL A 411 5.52 -13.50 -17.49
CA VAL A 411 6.02 -12.45 -18.38
C VAL A 411 6.54 -11.24 -17.61
N ASP A 412 7.51 -10.53 -18.18
CA ASP A 412 8.08 -9.30 -17.63
C ASP A 412 8.08 -8.16 -18.67
N ALA A 413 7.69 -6.96 -18.23
CA ALA A 413 7.64 -5.75 -19.06
C ALA A 413 8.88 -4.85 -18.93
N GLY A 414 10.05 -5.40 -18.59
CA GLY A 414 11.33 -4.69 -18.58
C GLY A 414 11.67 -4.06 -17.24
N ASP A 415 12.91 -3.58 -17.11
CA ASP A 415 13.55 -3.17 -15.86
C ASP A 415 13.49 -4.28 -14.81
N LEU A 416 13.76 -5.51 -15.25
CA LEU A 416 14.00 -6.63 -14.35
C LEU A 416 15.26 -6.36 -13.50
N VAL A 417 16.24 -5.67 -14.10
CA VAL A 417 17.56 -5.34 -13.56
C VAL A 417 17.92 -3.86 -13.79
N GLY A 418 19.09 -3.43 -13.31
CA GLY A 418 19.48 -2.01 -13.25
C GLY A 418 18.69 -1.19 -12.23
N GLY A 419 19.29 -0.10 -11.73
CA GLY A 419 18.76 0.65 -10.57
C GLY A 419 18.50 -0.20 -9.31
N THR A 420 19.13 -1.37 -9.20
CA THR A 420 18.82 -2.42 -8.22
C THR A 420 19.50 -2.23 -6.87
N PRO A 421 18.95 -2.78 -5.77
CA PRO A 421 19.64 -2.83 -4.47
C PRO A 421 21.00 -3.53 -4.56
N VAL A 422 21.88 -3.25 -3.60
CA VAL A 422 23.28 -3.69 -3.59
C VAL A 422 23.44 -5.20 -3.66
N LEU A 423 22.50 -5.95 -3.08
CA LEU A 423 22.51 -7.41 -3.14
C LEU A 423 22.42 -7.92 -4.59
N SER A 424 21.83 -7.15 -5.51
CA SER A 424 21.80 -7.44 -6.94
C SER A 424 22.92 -6.70 -7.68
N SER A 425 22.98 -5.36 -7.57
CA SER A 425 23.88 -4.52 -8.39
C SER A 425 25.36 -4.81 -8.15
N TYR A 426 25.78 -5.12 -6.91
CA TYR A 426 27.17 -5.44 -6.60
C TYR A 426 27.67 -6.70 -7.34
N PHE A 427 26.76 -7.61 -7.66
CA PHE A 427 27.05 -8.85 -8.39
C PHE A 427 26.58 -8.78 -9.84
N ASN A 428 26.52 -7.56 -10.42
CA ASN A 428 26.14 -7.32 -11.82
C ASN A 428 24.77 -7.93 -12.17
N ASP A 429 23.83 -7.88 -11.23
CA ASP A 429 22.47 -8.43 -11.31
C ASP A 429 22.38 -9.94 -11.62
N VAL A 430 23.48 -10.69 -11.52
CA VAL A 430 23.47 -12.15 -11.60
C VAL A 430 22.52 -12.79 -10.56
N PRO A 431 22.44 -12.30 -9.30
CA PRO A 431 21.48 -12.82 -8.32
C PRO A 431 20.03 -12.75 -8.82
N THR A 432 19.64 -11.63 -9.42
CA THR A 432 18.31 -11.43 -9.99
C THR A 432 18.02 -12.40 -11.13
N VAL A 433 18.97 -12.59 -12.04
CA VAL A 433 18.80 -13.55 -13.14
C VAL A 433 18.64 -14.98 -12.61
N GLU A 434 19.46 -15.40 -11.65
CA GLU A 434 19.38 -16.76 -11.09
C GLU A 434 18.08 -17.01 -10.33
N ILE A 435 17.63 -16.03 -9.56
CA ILE A 435 16.36 -16.11 -8.83
C ILE A 435 15.17 -16.12 -9.79
N MET A 436 15.18 -15.32 -10.86
CA MET A 436 14.10 -15.32 -11.86
C MET A 436 14.09 -16.60 -12.71
N ASN A 437 15.24 -17.23 -12.92
CA ASN A 437 15.30 -18.59 -13.48
C ASN A 437 14.64 -19.61 -12.53
N GLU A 438 14.85 -19.49 -11.21
CA GLU A 438 14.24 -20.39 -10.21
C GLU A 438 12.72 -20.18 -10.11
N ILE A 439 12.27 -18.92 -10.01
CA ILE A 439 10.84 -18.56 -10.03
C ILE A 439 10.21 -19.01 -11.35
N GLY A 440 10.98 -19.07 -12.44
CA GLY A 440 10.53 -19.57 -13.73
C GLY A 440 9.85 -18.50 -14.59
N LEU A 441 10.46 -17.32 -14.69
CA LEU A 441 10.14 -16.36 -15.74
C LEU A 441 10.26 -17.04 -17.11
N ASP A 442 9.36 -16.74 -18.06
CA ASP A 442 9.38 -17.37 -19.38
C ASP A 442 9.84 -16.39 -20.48
N VAL A 443 9.37 -15.15 -20.42
CA VAL A 443 9.71 -14.10 -21.39
C VAL A 443 9.77 -12.73 -20.73
N GLN A 444 10.72 -11.91 -21.15
CA GLN A 444 10.83 -10.51 -20.78
C GLN A 444 10.98 -9.64 -22.03
N THR A 445 10.55 -8.38 -21.94
CA THR A 445 11.10 -7.32 -22.80
C THR A 445 12.33 -6.69 -22.15
N VAL A 446 13.06 -5.88 -22.91
CA VAL A 446 14.14 -5.03 -22.41
C VAL A 446 13.55 -3.68 -22.03
N GLY A 447 13.77 -3.23 -20.81
CA GLY A 447 13.55 -1.87 -20.35
C GLY A 447 14.81 -1.00 -20.47
N ASN A 448 14.75 0.23 -19.97
CA ASN A 448 15.89 1.14 -20.07
C ASN A 448 17.02 0.72 -19.12
N HIS A 449 16.71 0.26 -17.91
CA HIS A 449 17.71 -0.06 -16.89
C HIS A 449 18.51 -1.34 -17.20
N GLU A 450 18.04 -2.18 -18.14
CA GLU A 450 18.89 -3.22 -18.76
C GLU A 450 20.13 -2.67 -19.47
N PHE A 451 20.17 -1.37 -19.82
CA PHE A 451 21.31 -0.71 -20.46
C PHE A 451 22.23 0.05 -19.50
N ASP A 452 21.98 0.05 -18.18
CA ASP A 452 22.79 0.80 -17.19
C ASP A 452 24.28 0.47 -17.30
N ALA A 453 24.61 -0.83 -17.39
CA ALA A 453 25.97 -1.33 -17.58
C ALA A 453 26.36 -1.51 -19.07
N GLY A 454 25.49 -1.09 -19.98
CA GLY A 454 25.67 -1.11 -21.42
C GLY A 454 25.28 -2.41 -22.12
N GLN A 455 25.16 -2.33 -23.45
CA GLN A 455 24.65 -3.42 -24.30
C GLN A 455 25.49 -4.71 -24.25
N GLU A 456 26.80 -4.64 -23.99
CA GLU A 456 27.64 -5.85 -23.89
C GLU A 456 27.32 -6.65 -22.63
N GLU A 457 27.03 -5.98 -21.51
CA GLU A 457 26.67 -6.62 -20.25
C GLU A 457 25.23 -7.12 -20.26
N LEU A 458 24.30 -6.38 -20.86
CA LEU A 458 22.94 -6.87 -21.16
C LEU A 458 22.99 -8.23 -21.88
N LEU A 459 23.74 -8.30 -22.99
CA LEU A 459 23.84 -9.53 -23.78
C LEU A 459 24.57 -10.65 -23.03
N TRP A 460 25.54 -10.32 -22.17
CA TRP A 460 26.22 -11.29 -21.31
C TRP A 460 25.31 -11.83 -20.21
N ARG A 461 24.49 -10.99 -19.55
CA ARG A 461 23.48 -11.43 -18.57
C ARG A 461 22.50 -12.41 -19.21
N ARG A 462 22.09 -12.16 -20.46
CA ARG A 462 21.27 -13.09 -21.26
C ARG A 462 22.00 -14.39 -21.59
N ASP A 463 23.18 -14.30 -22.21
CA ASP A 463 23.84 -15.46 -22.85
C ASP A 463 24.71 -16.29 -21.89
N GLY A 464 25.11 -15.73 -20.76
CA GLY A 464 26.09 -16.30 -19.84
C GLY A 464 27.53 -16.30 -20.40
N GLY A 465 28.45 -16.85 -19.61
CA GLY A 465 29.86 -17.04 -19.98
C GLY A 465 30.84 -16.08 -19.31
N GLU A 466 31.95 -15.78 -19.99
CA GLU A 466 33.03 -14.91 -19.48
C GLU A 466 32.56 -13.45 -19.49
N TYR A 467 32.74 -12.76 -18.36
CA TYR A 467 32.36 -11.35 -18.20
C TYR A 467 33.05 -10.46 -19.24
N PRO A 468 32.32 -9.56 -19.94
CA PRO A 468 32.87 -8.75 -21.03
C PRO A 468 33.82 -7.65 -20.57
N GLY A 469 33.69 -7.17 -19.31
CA GLY A 469 34.47 -6.07 -18.73
C GLY A 469 35.80 -6.48 -18.10
N ASP A 470 36.31 -5.68 -17.15
CA ASP A 470 37.48 -6.07 -16.36
C ASP A 470 37.08 -7.19 -15.38
N PRO A 471 37.77 -8.34 -15.36
CA PRO A 471 37.47 -9.41 -14.41
C PRO A 471 37.63 -9.02 -12.93
N GLU A 472 38.24 -7.87 -12.62
CA GLU A 472 38.28 -7.31 -11.26
C GLU A 472 36.94 -6.67 -10.84
N ASP A 473 36.07 -6.31 -11.79
CA ASP A 473 34.76 -5.68 -11.56
C ASP A 473 33.64 -6.71 -11.36
N PHE A 474 33.86 -7.98 -11.71
CA PHE A 474 32.93 -9.07 -11.43
C PHE A 474 33.41 -9.86 -10.19
N PRO A 475 32.80 -9.68 -9.00
CA PRO A 475 33.37 -10.15 -7.73
C PRO A 475 33.23 -11.67 -7.50
N LEU A 476 33.00 -12.47 -8.55
CA LEU A 476 32.76 -13.91 -8.47
C LEU A 476 33.85 -14.75 -9.18
N ASP A 477 34.29 -15.83 -8.53
CA ASP A 477 35.22 -16.83 -9.10
C ASP A 477 34.43 -17.96 -9.82
N ARG A 478 33.40 -17.59 -10.59
CA ARG A 478 32.58 -18.51 -11.40
C ARG A 478 32.06 -17.82 -12.67
N GLU A 479 31.68 -18.60 -13.68
CA GLU A 479 30.99 -18.08 -14.87
C GLU A 479 29.49 -17.93 -14.57
N HIS A 480 28.85 -16.94 -15.19
CA HIS A 480 27.39 -16.79 -15.22
C HIS A 480 26.78 -17.80 -16.21
N GLU A 481 25.65 -18.42 -15.86
CA GLU A 481 25.00 -19.44 -16.71
C GLU A 481 24.06 -18.85 -17.77
N GLY A 482 23.63 -17.59 -17.60
CA GLY A 482 22.68 -16.93 -18.50
C GLY A 482 21.23 -17.03 -18.00
N GLN A 483 20.31 -16.52 -18.82
CA GLN A 483 18.87 -16.60 -18.59
C GLN A 483 18.30 -17.92 -19.13
N ASP A 484 17.35 -18.51 -18.40
CA ASP A 484 16.53 -19.62 -18.88
C ASP A 484 15.27 -19.15 -19.64
N PHE A 485 15.06 -17.82 -19.69
CA PHE A 485 13.94 -17.13 -20.33
C PHE A 485 14.32 -16.36 -21.59
N VAL A 486 13.30 -15.95 -22.32
CA VAL A 486 13.40 -15.26 -23.62
C VAL A 486 13.46 -13.75 -23.39
N THR A 487 14.52 -13.08 -23.88
CA THR A 487 14.58 -11.60 -23.90
C THR A 487 14.17 -11.05 -25.27
N LEU A 488 13.23 -10.10 -25.29
CA LEU A 488 12.65 -9.48 -26.48
C LEU A 488 12.94 -7.98 -26.58
N SER A 489 13.11 -7.48 -27.80
CA SER A 489 12.99 -6.05 -28.12
C SER A 489 12.91 -5.89 -29.63
N THR A 490 11.85 -5.24 -30.10
CA THR A 490 11.58 -5.02 -31.52
C THR A 490 12.03 -3.66 -32.00
N ASN A 491 12.14 -2.68 -31.09
CA ASN A 491 12.41 -1.28 -31.44
C ASN A 491 13.84 -0.83 -31.10
N VAL A 492 14.65 -1.67 -30.46
CA VAL A 492 16.08 -1.41 -30.27
C VAL A 492 16.89 -2.06 -31.40
N VAL A 493 17.47 -1.22 -32.25
CA VAL A 493 18.21 -1.67 -33.44
C VAL A 493 19.62 -1.10 -33.48
N HIS A 494 20.54 -1.80 -34.13
CA HIS A 494 21.87 -1.25 -34.41
C HIS A 494 21.79 -0.19 -35.52
N GLU A 495 22.22 1.06 -35.27
CA GLU A 495 22.17 2.18 -36.21
C GLU A 495 22.75 1.84 -37.61
N ASP A 496 23.85 1.09 -37.62
CA ASP A 496 24.61 0.76 -38.83
C ASP A 496 23.89 -0.26 -39.74
N THR A 497 23.01 -1.09 -39.18
CA THR A 497 22.40 -2.24 -39.88
C THR A 497 20.88 -2.20 -39.94
N GLY A 498 20.24 -1.60 -38.93
CA GLY A 498 18.80 -1.72 -38.68
C GLY A 498 18.38 -3.12 -38.21
N ASP A 499 19.32 -4.01 -37.88
CA ASP A 499 19.02 -5.31 -37.29
C ASP A 499 18.73 -5.11 -35.79
N ALA A 500 17.72 -5.80 -35.26
CA ALA A 500 17.36 -5.78 -33.85
C ALA A 500 18.51 -6.30 -32.96
N LEU A 501 18.69 -5.68 -31.79
CA LEU A 501 19.73 -6.06 -30.80
C LEU A 501 19.45 -7.45 -30.20
N THR A 502 18.19 -7.71 -29.88
CA THR A 502 17.68 -9.00 -29.39
C THR A 502 16.66 -9.56 -30.37
N GLN A 503 16.03 -10.69 -30.04
CA GLN A 503 14.98 -11.22 -30.92
C GLN A 503 13.71 -10.35 -30.76
N PRO A 504 12.99 -10.01 -31.84
CA PRO A 504 11.88 -9.07 -31.77
C PRO A 504 10.62 -9.68 -31.13
N TYR A 505 10.36 -10.97 -31.38
CA TYR A 505 9.18 -11.68 -30.91
C TYR A 505 9.46 -13.14 -30.53
N HIS A 506 8.51 -13.73 -29.80
CA HIS A 506 8.47 -15.15 -29.44
C HIS A 506 7.05 -15.70 -29.60
N VAL A 507 6.89 -16.99 -29.94
CA VAL A 507 5.58 -17.64 -29.99
C VAL A 507 5.61 -18.85 -29.06
N ALA A 508 4.66 -18.90 -28.13
CA ALA A 508 4.47 -20.01 -27.19
C ALA A 508 3.16 -20.76 -27.49
N GLU A 509 3.15 -22.05 -27.18
CA GLU A 509 2.05 -22.97 -27.51
C GLU A 509 1.35 -23.44 -26.23
N PHE A 510 0.03 -23.28 -26.18
CA PHE A 510 -0.83 -23.64 -25.07
C PHE A 510 -1.88 -24.63 -25.56
N GLY A 511 -1.56 -25.92 -25.52
CA GLY A 511 -2.46 -26.96 -26.03
C GLY A 511 -2.64 -26.87 -27.55
N ASP A 512 -3.82 -26.45 -27.99
CA ASP A 512 -4.16 -26.22 -29.40
C ASP A 512 -4.17 -24.71 -29.76
N ALA A 513 -3.94 -23.82 -28.79
CA ALA A 513 -3.80 -22.37 -28.98
C ALA A 513 -2.33 -21.94 -28.96
N SER A 514 -2.04 -20.77 -29.50
CA SER A 514 -0.71 -20.17 -29.57
C SER A 514 -0.75 -18.67 -29.33
N VAL A 515 0.23 -18.14 -28.58
CA VAL A 515 0.34 -16.71 -28.26
C VAL A 515 1.68 -16.19 -28.72
N GLY A 516 1.65 -15.09 -29.47
CA GLY A 516 2.82 -14.33 -29.88
C GLY A 516 3.10 -13.20 -28.91
N PHE A 517 4.36 -13.03 -28.51
CA PHE A 517 4.84 -11.97 -27.64
C PHE A 517 5.79 -11.06 -28.41
N LEU A 518 5.59 -9.75 -28.34
CA LEU A 518 6.47 -8.70 -28.86
C LEU A 518 7.07 -7.91 -27.70
N GLY A 519 8.37 -7.64 -27.73
CA GLY A 519 9.01 -6.77 -26.75
C GLY A 519 9.21 -5.36 -27.29
N VAL A 520 8.95 -4.34 -26.48
CA VAL A 520 9.19 -2.92 -26.78
C VAL A 520 9.89 -2.26 -25.59
N THR A 521 10.83 -1.38 -25.87
CA THR A 521 11.58 -0.57 -24.90
C THR A 521 11.19 0.91 -25.09
N THR A 522 11.08 1.73 -24.04
CA THR A 522 10.79 3.18 -24.20
C THR A 522 11.75 3.86 -25.18
N GLU A 523 11.22 4.69 -26.07
CA GLU A 523 12.01 5.50 -27.01
C GLU A 523 12.88 6.52 -26.27
N SER A 524 12.50 6.89 -25.04
CA SER A 524 13.20 7.85 -24.16
C SER A 524 14.39 7.25 -23.40
N THR A 525 14.85 6.04 -23.75
CA THR A 525 16.00 5.39 -23.09
C THR A 525 17.26 6.26 -23.10
N ASP A 526 17.48 7.05 -24.16
CA ASP A 526 18.63 7.96 -24.25
C ASP A 526 18.58 9.18 -23.31
N GLU A 527 17.41 9.42 -22.70
CA GLU A 527 17.23 10.45 -21.67
C GLU A 527 17.49 9.90 -20.25
N VAL A 528 17.36 8.59 -20.04
CA VAL A 528 17.40 7.95 -18.71
C VAL A 528 18.58 7.00 -18.48
N VAL A 529 19.34 6.68 -19.54
CA VAL A 529 20.55 5.84 -19.46
C VAL A 529 21.79 6.63 -19.89
N HIS A 530 22.96 6.26 -19.37
CA HIS A 530 24.23 6.85 -19.80
C HIS A 530 24.52 6.58 -21.29
N PRO A 531 24.88 7.60 -22.11
CA PRO A 531 25.06 7.44 -23.55
C PRO A 531 26.07 6.38 -24.00
N ASP A 532 27.12 6.14 -23.20
CA ASP A 532 28.11 5.10 -23.53
C ASP A 532 27.51 3.68 -23.52
N GLY A 533 26.48 3.44 -22.71
CA GLY A 533 25.80 2.14 -22.61
C GLY A 533 25.02 1.77 -23.88
N ILE A 534 24.57 2.79 -24.62
CA ILE A 534 23.70 2.68 -25.80
C ILE A 534 24.39 3.12 -27.11
N ASP A 535 25.72 3.32 -27.10
CA ASP A 535 26.46 3.75 -28.30
C ASP A 535 26.20 2.83 -29.51
N GLY A 536 25.81 3.44 -30.64
CA GLY A 536 25.50 2.72 -31.88
C GLY A 536 24.16 1.98 -31.90
N LEU A 537 23.28 2.25 -30.95
CA LEU A 537 21.88 1.81 -30.94
C LEU A 537 20.93 2.96 -31.30
N GLU A 538 19.80 2.62 -31.92
CA GLU A 538 18.68 3.50 -32.20
C GLU A 538 17.42 2.89 -31.57
N PHE A 539 16.66 3.72 -30.85
CA PHE A 539 15.39 3.38 -30.25
C PHE A 539 14.29 3.93 -31.15
N LEU A 540 13.56 3.04 -31.82
CA LEU A 540 12.47 3.40 -32.73
C LEU A 540 11.17 3.63 -31.94
N GLY A 541 10.26 4.45 -32.47
CA GLY A 541 8.97 4.71 -31.84
C GLY A 541 8.16 3.43 -31.61
N GLU A 542 7.53 3.33 -30.46
CA GLU A 542 6.94 2.11 -29.89
C GLU A 542 5.86 1.52 -30.80
N ALA A 543 4.82 2.31 -31.11
CA ALA A 543 3.70 1.87 -31.94
C ALA A 543 4.13 1.58 -33.39
N GLU A 544 5.06 2.37 -33.94
CA GLU A 544 5.58 2.14 -35.30
C GLU A 544 6.35 0.81 -35.38
N ALA A 545 7.19 0.52 -34.38
CA ALA A 545 7.97 -0.70 -34.32
C ALA A 545 7.09 -1.96 -34.13
N VAL A 546 6.02 -1.86 -33.33
CA VAL A 546 5.02 -2.93 -33.22
C VAL A 546 4.35 -3.18 -34.57
N ALA A 547 3.81 -2.14 -35.22
CA ALA A 547 3.14 -2.25 -36.51
C ALA A 547 4.03 -2.84 -37.61
N ASP A 548 5.34 -2.56 -37.57
CA ASP A 548 6.32 -3.13 -38.50
C ASP A 548 6.64 -4.61 -38.23
N ALA A 549 6.57 -5.05 -36.97
CA ALA A 549 6.86 -6.43 -36.56
C ALA A 549 5.65 -7.38 -36.68
N VAL A 550 4.43 -6.87 -36.50
CA VAL A 550 3.17 -7.63 -36.57
C VAL A 550 3.05 -8.51 -37.82
N PRO A 551 3.38 -8.05 -39.05
CA PRO A 551 3.28 -8.90 -40.24
C PRO A 551 4.17 -10.15 -40.23
N ASP A 552 5.36 -10.06 -39.60
CA ASP A 552 6.26 -11.20 -39.48
C ASP A 552 5.79 -12.16 -38.37
N LEU A 553 5.26 -11.63 -37.26
CA LEU A 553 4.65 -12.44 -36.21
C LEU A 553 3.37 -13.15 -36.70
N GLN A 554 2.47 -12.47 -37.40
CA GLN A 554 1.28 -13.06 -38.01
C GLN A 554 1.60 -14.14 -39.05
N ALA A 555 2.80 -14.15 -39.63
CA ALA A 555 3.23 -15.20 -40.54
C ALA A 555 3.50 -16.54 -39.82
N GLU A 556 3.72 -16.51 -38.51
CA GLU A 556 3.78 -17.70 -37.64
C GLU A 556 2.38 -18.18 -37.22
N ASP A 557 1.31 -17.44 -37.57
CA ASP A 557 -0.12 -17.78 -37.34
C ASP A 557 -0.52 -17.91 -35.86
N PRO A 558 -0.09 -17.01 -34.94
CA PRO A 558 -0.52 -17.06 -33.54
C PRO A 558 -2.02 -16.73 -33.42
N ASP A 559 -2.66 -17.28 -32.39
CA ASP A 559 -4.07 -17.00 -32.09
C ASP A 559 -4.26 -15.68 -31.32
N ALA A 560 -3.26 -15.26 -30.54
CA ALA A 560 -3.26 -13.97 -29.85
C ALA A 560 -1.89 -13.28 -29.96
N ILE A 561 -1.87 -11.94 -29.90
CA ILE A 561 -0.66 -11.12 -29.88
C ILE A 561 -0.65 -10.27 -28.60
N VAL A 562 0.38 -10.47 -27.79
CA VAL A 562 0.67 -9.74 -26.55
C VAL A 562 1.90 -8.85 -26.77
N VAL A 563 1.80 -7.58 -26.38
CA VAL A 563 2.95 -6.67 -26.35
C VAL A 563 3.42 -6.51 -24.90
N LEU A 564 4.70 -6.79 -24.66
CA LEU A 564 5.42 -6.48 -23.43
C LEU A 564 6.18 -5.17 -23.67
N MET A 565 5.74 -4.08 -23.07
CA MET A 565 6.23 -2.74 -23.36
C MET A 565 6.80 -2.07 -22.11
N HIS A 566 8.06 -1.68 -22.17
CA HIS A 566 8.67 -0.89 -21.12
C HIS A 566 8.44 0.62 -21.36
N GLU A 567 7.18 1.02 -21.35
CA GLU A 567 6.67 2.40 -21.35
C GLU A 567 5.26 2.36 -20.76
N GLY A 568 4.76 3.46 -20.21
CA GLY A 568 3.51 3.46 -19.45
C GLY A 568 2.78 4.79 -19.40
N GLY A 569 1.75 4.82 -18.54
CA GLY A 569 0.90 5.98 -18.32
C GLY A 569 0.58 6.13 -16.84
N ARG A 570 -0.36 7.00 -16.51
CA ARG A 570 -0.84 7.24 -15.14
C ARG A 570 -2.35 7.32 -15.10
N GLN A 571 -2.93 7.10 -13.92
CA GLN A 571 -4.38 7.17 -13.70
C GLN A 571 -4.70 7.55 -12.24
N ALA A 572 -5.97 7.91 -11.98
CA ALA A 572 -6.41 8.51 -10.72
C ALA A 572 -7.20 7.57 -9.77
N GLY A 573 -7.47 6.33 -10.19
CA GLY A 573 -8.21 5.31 -9.46
C GLY A 573 -7.33 4.28 -8.75
N GLY A 574 -7.93 3.15 -8.36
CA GLY A 574 -7.26 2.02 -7.71
C GLY A 574 -6.30 1.23 -8.60
N MET A 575 -5.64 0.21 -8.03
CA MET A 575 -4.69 -0.67 -8.73
C MET A 575 -5.31 -1.50 -9.86
N ASN A 576 -6.60 -1.80 -9.78
CA ASN A 576 -7.36 -2.53 -10.81
C ASN A 576 -8.29 -1.62 -11.62
N GLU A 577 -8.17 -0.30 -11.45
CA GLU A 577 -8.96 0.68 -12.19
C GLU A 577 -8.10 1.40 -13.24
N CYS A 578 -8.78 2.13 -14.11
CA CYS A 578 -8.15 2.98 -15.12
C CYS A 578 -8.99 4.26 -15.30
N ILE A 579 -8.87 5.17 -14.32
CA ILE A 579 -9.64 6.41 -14.29
C ILE A 579 -8.82 7.55 -14.88
N GLU A 580 -9.32 8.13 -15.98
CA GLU A 580 -8.71 9.28 -16.66
C GLU A 580 -7.22 9.02 -17.00
N PRO A 581 -6.90 8.04 -17.87
CA PRO A 581 -5.52 7.72 -18.20
C PRO A 581 -4.81 8.89 -18.90
N GLU A 582 -3.56 9.12 -18.50
CA GLU A 582 -2.68 10.20 -18.99
C GLU A 582 -1.26 9.67 -19.25
N GLY A 583 -0.37 10.54 -19.75
CA GLY A 583 1.04 10.21 -20.04
C GLY A 583 1.30 9.66 -21.45
N ALA A 584 2.48 9.08 -21.66
CA ALA A 584 2.96 8.56 -22.94
C ALA A 584 2.10 7.41 -23.49
N LEU A 585 1.47 6.62 -22.61
CA LEU A 585 0.58 5.53 -22.99
C LEU A 585 -0.56 5.96 -23.94
N VAL A 586 -1.20 7.11 -23.68
CA VAL A 586 -2.38 7.54 -24.45
C VAL A 586 -2.09 7.72 -25.95
N PRO A 587 -1.09 8.54 -26.36
CA PRO A 587 -0.74 8.66 -27.77
C PRO A 587 -0.17 7.37 -28.39
N ILE A 588 0.50 6.51 -27.61
CA ILE A 588 0.96 5.19 -28.10
C ILE A 588 -0.24 4.32 -28.46
N MET A 589 -1.25 4.25 -27.58
CA MET A 589 -2.47 3.47 -27.81
C MET A 589 -3.30 4.02 -28.98
N ASP A 590 -3.35 5.34 -29.18
CA ASP A 590 -4.00 5.96 -30.35
C ASP A 590 -3.40 5.49 -31.70
N GLU A 591 -2.12 5.08 -31.71
CA GLU A 591 -1.39 4.64 -32.90
C GLU A 591 -1.12 3.13 -32.95
N MET A 592 -1.52 2.38 -31.91
CA MET A 592 -1.26 0.95 -31.76
C MET A 592 -1.93 0.11 -32.87
N ASP A 593 -1.28 -0.98 -33.27
CA ASP A 593 -1.80 -1.87 -34.31
C ASP A 593 -3.03 -2.65 -33.80
N GLU A 594 -4.10 -2.66 -34.60
CA GLU A 594 -5.37 -3.33 -34.26
C GLU A 594 -5.27 -4.87 -34.09
N ALA A 595 -4.11 -5.46 -34.42
CA ALA A 595 -3.83 -6.86 -34.20
C ALA A 595 -3.35 -7.20 -32.78
N VAL A 596 -3.06 -6.22 -31.94
CA VAL A 596 -2.64 -6.44 -30.54
C VAL A 596 -3.87 -6.70 -29.67
N ASP A 597 -3.88 -7.84 -28.97
CA ASP A 597 -4.98 -8.25 -28.10
C ASP A 597 -4.80 -7.81 -26.64
N LEU A 598 -3.54 -7.69 -26.19
CA LEU A 598 -3.16 -7.38 -24.82
C LEU A 598 -1.83 -6.62 -24.78
N MET A 599 -1.71 -5.69 -23.84
CA MET A 599 -0.45 -5.03 -23.53
C MET A 599 -0.13 -5.09 -22.04
N VAL A 600 1.07 -5.56 -21.73
CA VAL A 600 1.66 -5.49 -20.37
C VAL A 600 2.71 -4.38 -20.41
N THR A 601 2.56 -3.40 -19.51
CA THR A 601 3.36 -2.16 -19.51
C THR A 601 4.26 -2.04 -18.29
N GLY A 602 5.19 -1.08 -18.29
CA GLY A 602 6.12 -0.78 -17.19
C GLY A 602 6.57 0.67 -17.18
N HIS A 603 7.80 0.95 -16.76
CA HIS A 603 8.52 2.23 -16.75
C HIS A 603 7.99 3.30 -15.79
N THR A 604 6.67 3.44 -15.69
CA THR A 604 6.03 4.52 -14.93
C THR A 604 5.76 4.16 -13.47
N HIS A 605 5.96 2.89 -13.09
CA HIS A 605 5.80 2.33 -11.74
C HIS A 605 4.37 2.46 -11.17
N GLN A 606 3.37 2.53 -12.06
CA GLN A 606 1.98 2.74 -11.71
C GLN A 606 1.21 1.43 -11.55
N THR A 607 -0.01 1.53 -11.03
CA THR A 607 -0.95 0.41 -10.99
C THR A 607 -2.17 0.74 -11.81
N TYR A 608 -2.55 -0.16 -12.71
CA TYR A 608 -3.81 -0.10 -13.44
C TYR A 608 -4.14 -1.38 -14.20
N VAL A 609 -5.43 -1.56 -14.42
CA VAL A 609 -6.02 -2.47 -15.42
C VAL A 609 -7.00 -1.65 -16.26
N CYS A 610 -6.67 -1.44 -17.53
CA CYS A 610 -7.50 -0.70 -18.48
C CYS A 610 -8.14 -1.69 -19.46
N ASP A 611 -9.43 -1.96 -19.29
CA ASP A 611 -10.22 -2.86 -20.13
C ASP A 611 -11.21 -2.11 -21.04
N GLU A 612 -11.65 -0.91 -20.66
CA GLU A 612 -12.59 -0.08 -21.46
C GLU A 612 -11.94 1.18 -22.08
N ALA A 613 -10.73 1.55 -21.68
CA ALA A 613 -10.15 2.86 -22.00
C ALA A 613 -9.59 2.98 -23.44
N PHE A 614 -9.17 1.87 -24.05
CA PHE A 614 -8.40 1.85 -25.30
C PHE A 614 -9.04 0.95 -26.37
N ASP A 615 -10.26 1.29 -26.80
CA ASP A 615 -11.01 0.52 -27.81
C ASP A 615 -11.14 -0.99 -27.45
N ASP A 616 -11.34 -1.25 -26.15
CA ASP A 616 -11.45 -2.59 -25.54
C ASP A 616 -10.15 -3.44 -25.58
N THR A 617 -8.99 -2.86 -25.93
CA THR A 617 -7.69 -3.52 -25.74
C THR A 617 -7.30 -3.47 -24.26
N LEU A 618 -7.02 -4.64 -23.68
CA LEU A 618 -6.60 -4.78 -22.30
C LEU A 618 -5.15 -4.30 -22.12
N VAL A 619 -4.93 -3.37 -21.18
CA VAL A 619 -3.61 -2.80 -20.86
C VAL A 619 -3.39 -2.82 -19.35
N THR A 620 -2.23 -3.32 -18.89
CA THR A 620 -1.96 -3.52 -17.45
C THR A 620 -0.59 -2.99 -17.01
N GLN A 621 -0.47 -2.61 -15.74
CA GLN A 621 0.81 -2.35 -15.04
C GLN A 621 0.68 -2.73 -13.56
N ALA A 622 1.71 -3.39 -13.01
CA ALA A 622 1.72 -3.96 -11.66
C ALA A 622 2.76 -3.30 -10.74
N ASN A 623 2.71 -1.97 -10.63
CA ASN A 623 3.59 -1.16 -9.77
C ASN A 623 5.09 -1.33 -10.09
N GLU A 624 5.91 -1.67 -9.09
CA GLU A 624 7.37 -1.78 -9.16
C GLU A 624 7.83 -2.81 -8.11
N TYR A 625 9.08 -3.25 -8.24
CA TYR A 625 9.81 -4.05 -7.25
C TYR A 625 9.21 -5.41 -6.87
N GLY A 626 8.30 -5.93 -7.69
CA GLY A 626 7.56 -7.15 -7.39
C GLY A 626 6.60 -6.98 -6.21
N ASN A 627 6.18 -5.75 -5.89
CA ASN A 627 5.12 -5.50 -4.90
C ASN A 627 3.78 -6.10 -5.34
N LEU A 628 3.55 -6.13 -6.66
CA LEU A 628 2.38 -6.67 -7.31
C LEU A 628 2.79 -7.53 -8.52
N PHE A 629 1.88 -8.37 -8.96
CA PHE A 629 1.89 -8.97 -10.30
C PHE A 629 0.47 -8.96 -10.87
N THR A 630 0.31 -8.90 -12.19
CA THR A 630 -1.01 -9.02 -12.82
C THR A 630 -1.30 -10.48 -13.17
N GLU A 631 -2.42 -11.01 -12.69
CA GLU A 631 -3.03 -12.22 -13.23
C GLU A 631 -3.89 -11.86 -14.43
N ILE A 632 -3.61 -12.46 -15.59
CA ILE A 632 -4.31 -12.18 -16.84
C ILE A 632 -4.85 -13.49 -17.40
N SER A 633 -6.15 -13.55 -17.69
CA SER A 633 -6.78 -14.69 -18.38
C SER A 633 -7.16 -14.32 -19.80
N LEU A 634 -6.82 -15.18 -20.75
CA LEU A 634 -7.21 -15.09 -22.16
C LEU A 634 -7.97 -16.36 -22.55
N SER A 635 -9.25 -16.23 -22.86
CA SER A 635 -10.03 -17.30 -23.51
C SER A 635 -9.80 -17.21 -25.01
N ILE A 636 -9.13 -18.21 -25.58
CA ILE A 636 -8.73 -18.25 -26.99
C ILE A 636 -9.54 -19.32 -27.73
N GLU A 637 -10.16 -18.97 -28.86
CA GLU A 637 -10.70 -19.94 -29.82
C GLU A 637 -9.65 -20.20 -30.93
N PRO A 638 -9.03 -21.40 -31.01
CA PRO A 638 -7.96 -21.66 -31.96
C PRO A 638 -8.36 -21.40 -33.42
N GLY A 639 -7.59 -20.55 -34.09
CA GLY A 639 -7.78 -20.05 -35.45
C GLY A 639 -8.80 -18.92 -35.59
N GLU A 640 -9.46 -18.50 -34.51
CA GLU A 640 -10.39 -17.37 -34.48
C GLU A 640 -9.87 -16.20 -33.62
N GLY A 641 -9.13 -16.48 -32.54
CA GLY A 641 -8.40 -15.51 -31.71
C GLY A 641 -8.92 -15.41 -30.27
N VAL A 642 -8.59 -14.31 -29.58
CA VAL A 642 -9.11 -14.01 -28.23
C VAL A 642 -10.62 -13.71 -28.32
N VAL A 643 -11.42 -14.41 -27.50
CA VAL A 643 -12.88 -14.20 -27.44
C VAL A 643 -13.34 -13.58 -26.13
N ASP A 644 -12.51 -13.64 -25.09
CA ASP A 644 -12.71 -13.02 -23.79
C ASP A 644 -11.35 -12.81 -23.10
N SER A 645 -11.21 -11.75 -22.32
CA SER A 645 -10.02 -11.47 -21.53
C SER A 645 -10.37 -10.75 -20.23
N SER A 646 -9.56 -10.99 -19.20
CA SER A 646 -9.66 -10.30 -17.91
C SER A 646 -8.28 -10.16 -17.29
N ALA A 647 -8.08 -9.14 -16.46
CA ALA A 647 -6.88 -9.02 -15.66
C ALA A 647 -7.18 -8.46 -14.26
N GLU A 648 -6.34 -8.83 -13.31
CA GLU A 648 -6.36 -8.32 -11.94
C GLU A 648 -4.94 -8.26 -11.40
N ASN A 649 -4.51 -7.10 -10.94
CA ASN A 649 -3.33 -6.93 -10.14
C ASN A 649 -3.55 -7.59 -8.77
N GLN A 650 -2.58 -8.41 -8.38
CA GLN A 650 -2.53 -9.15 -7.12
C GLN A 650 -1.37 -8.63 -6.27
N LEU A 651 -1.60 -8.49 -4.97
CA LEU A 651 -0.55 -8.12 -4.02
C LEU A 651 0.38 -9.32 -3.78
N VAL A 652 1.68 -9.08 -3.81
CA VAL A 652 2.69 -10.04 -3.34
C VAL A 652 2.80 -9.92 -1.81
N HIS A 653 1.72 -10.26 -1.11
CA HIS A 653 1.63 -10.07 0.34
C HIS A 653 2.39 -11.13 1.14
N HIS A 654 2.76 -10.80 2.40
CA HIS A 654 3.55 -11.68 3.27
C HIS A 654 2.73 -12.64 4.15
N HIS A 655 1.41 -12.70 3.98
CA HIS A 655 0.54 -13.66 4.69
C HIS A 655 0.66 -15.13 4.22
N VAL A 656 1.61 -15.42 3.32
CA VAL A 656 1.96 -16.78 2.86
C VAL A 656 3.35 -17.18 3.33
N GLU A 657 3.65 -18.48 3.36
CA GLU A 657 5.03 -18.91 3.60
C GLU A 657 5.89 -18.58 2.35
N PRO A 658 7.05 -17.93 2.49
CA PRO A 658 7.91 -17.61 1.35
C PRO A 658 8.47 -18.90 0.70
N ASP A 659 8.74 -18.83 -0.59
CA ASP A 659 9.36 -19.92 -1.34
C ASP A 659 10.72 -20.30 -0.72
N PRO A 660 10.88 -21.54 -0.22
CA PRO A 660 12.07 -21.94 0.51
C PRO A 660 13.29 -22.15 -0.40
N GLU A 661 13.10 -22.46 -1.68
CA GLU A 661 14.17 -22.59 -2.67
C GLU A 661 14.71 -21.21 -3.07
N VAL A 662 13.83 -20.25 -3.35
CA VAL A 662 14.18 -18.87 -3.65
C VAL A 662 14.83 -18.20 -2.44
N GLN A 663 14.25 -18.34 -1.25
CA GLN A 663 14.84 -17.79 -0.02
C GLN A 663 16.26 -18.34 0.22
N ALA A 664 16.49 -19.63 -0.04
CA ALA A 664 17.82 -20.21 0.12
C ALA A 664 18.85 -19.61 -0.86
N GLN A 665 18.44 -19.19 -2.06
CA GLN A 665 19.33 -18.48 -2.99
C GLN A 665 19.65 -17.07 -2.49
N ILE A 666 18.65 -16.35 -1.98
CA ILE A 666 18.84 -15.02 -1.37
C ILE A 666 19.85 -15.13 -0.22
N ASP A 667 19.62 -16.07 0.72
CA ASP A 667 20.51 -16.31 1.85
C ASP A 667 21.96 -16.61 1.40
N ASP A 668 22.13 -17.42 0.34
CA ASP A 668 23.46 -17.75 -0.21
C ASP A 668 24.16 -16.51 -0.79
N TRP A 669 23.42 -15.57 -1.39
CA TRP A 669 23.97 -14.30 -1.91
C TRP A 669 24.30 -13.31 -0.79
N GLU A 670 23.45 -13.19 0.21
CA GLU A 670 23.72 -12.39 1.41
C GLU A 670 25.00 -12.88 2.11
N ASP A 671 25.16 -14.21 2.26
CA ASP A 671 26.36 -14.83 2.84
C ASP A 671 27.65 -14.49 2.05
N ILE A 672 27.56 -14.27 0.73
CA ILE A 672 28.71 -13.87 -0.09
C ILE A 672 29.08 -12.39 0.18
N GLY A 673 28.07 -11.53 0.36
CA GLY A 673 28.23 -10.10 0.58
C GLY A 673 28.45 -9.67 2.03
N GLU A 674 28.11 -10.50 3.02
CA GLU A 674 27.97 -10.16 4.45
C GLU A 674 29.16 -9.35 5.00
N ASP A 675 30.39 -9.84 4.79
CA ASP A 675 31.61 -9.20 5.31
C ASP A 675 31.86 -7.80 4.70
N ILE A 676 31.31 -7.52 3.52
CA ILE A 676 31.48 -6.26 2.78
C ILE A 676 30.36 -5.29 3.16
N PHE A 677 29.11 -5.73 3.05
CA PHE A 677 27.92 -4.91 3.23
C PHE A 677 27.76 -4.45 4.70
N ALA A 678 28.08 -5.34 5.66
CA ALA A 678 27.95 -5.04 7.08
C ALA A 678 29.00 -4.04 7.65
N GLU A 679 29.90 -3.49 6.83
CA GLU A 679 30.88 -2.51 7.31
C GLU A 679 30.20 -1.17 7.68
N VAL A 680 30.24 -0.80 8.97
CA VAL A 680 29.86 0.55 9.42
C VAL A 680 30.91 1.56 8.99
N VAL A 681 30.57 2.40 8.01
CA VAL A 681 31.44 3.46 7.48
C VAL A 681 31.39 4.73 8.32
N GLY A 682 30.26 5.01 8.98
CA GLY A 682 30.08 6.15 9.86
C GLY A 682 28.79 6.08 10.66
N GLN A 683 28.38 7.21 11.23
CA GLN A 683 27.12 7.33 11.97
C GLN A 683 26.45 8.67 11.65
N SER A 684 25.13 8.75 11.77
CA SER A 684 24.37 10.00 11.71
C SER A 684 23.70 10.33 13.04
N GLU A 685 23.66 11.61 13.42
CA GLU A 685 22.90 12.10 14.57
C GLU A 685 21.39 12.21 14.30
N VAL A 686 21.00 12.18 13.02
CA VAL A 686 19.62 12.28 12.54
C VAL A 686 19.34 11.19 11.51
N GLU A 687 18.06 10.88 11.30
CA GLU A 687 17.63 10.04 10.20
C GLU A 687 17.87 10.74 8.86
N ILE A 688 18.21 9.95 7.84
CA ILE A 688 18.50 10.40 6.47
C ILE A 688 17.65 9.53 5.52
N PRO A 689 16.36 9.86 5.36
CA PRO A 689 15.48 9.14 4.46
C PRO A 689 15.76 9.51 3.00
N ARG A 690 15.30 8.65 2.08
CA ARG A 690 15.29 8.87 0.64
C ARG A 690 14.54 10.16 0.31
N THR A 691 15.05 10.89 -0.66
CA THR A 691 14.37 12.09 -1.19
C THR A 691 12.99 11.76 -1.79
N THR A 692 12.01 12.62 -1.53
CA THR A 692 10.68 12.59 -2.15
C THR A 692 10.66 13.24 -3.55
N ARG A 693 11.79 13.77 -4.02
CA ARG A 693 11.96 14.45 -5.33
C ARG A 693 11.11 15.70 -5.54
N VAL A 694 10.38 16.18 -4.53
CA VAL A 694 9.56 17.41 -4.61
C VAL A 694 10.18 18.59 -3.87
N GLU A 695 11.13 18.33 -2.98
CA GLU A 695 11.73 19.36 -2.13
C GLU A 695 13.21 19.06 -1.77
N GLU A 696 13.83 20.01 -1.07
CA GLU A 696 15.15 19.82 -0.46
C GLU A 696 15.15 18.65 0.51
N SER A 697 16.15 17.77 0.41
CA SER A 697 16.29 16.60 1.28
C SER A 697 17.59 16.63 2.06
N ALA A 698 17.59 16.10 3.29
CA ALA A 698 18.81 15.92 4.08
C ALA A 698 19.82 15.00 3.36
N GLN A 699 19.33 13.97 2.67
CA GLN A 699 20.14 13.09 1.84
C GLN A 699 20.80 13.84 0.68
N GLY A 700 20.03 14.64 -0.06
CA GLY A 700 20.55 15.47 -1.15
C GLY A 700 21.58 16.50 -0.69
N ASN A 701 21.36 17.11 0.48
CA ASN A 701 22.33 18.00 1.10
C ASN A 701 23.62 17.28 1.46
N LEU A 702 23.55 16.10 2.09
CA LEU A 702 24.73 15.30 2.41
C LEU A 702 25.51 14.89 1.14
N ALA A 703 24.80 14.44 0.09
CA ALA A 703 25.39 14.03 -1.17
C ALA A 703 26.18 15.18 -1.83
N THR A 704 25.53 16.34 -1.96
CA THR A 704 26.16 17.51 -2.58
C THR A 704 27.24 18.14 -1.71
N ASP A 705 27.12 18.11 -0.38
CA ASP A 705 28.17 18.56 0.54
C ASP A 705 29.40 17.66 0.52
N ALA A 706 29.22 16.35 0.30
CA ALA A 706 30.34 15.44 0.11
C ALA A 706 31.17 15.82 -1.13
N LEU A 707 30.50 16.10 -2.24
CA LEU A 707 31.14 16.53 -3.48
C LEU A 707 31.90 17.86 -3.32
N THR A 708 31.29 18.87 -2.70
CA THR A 708 31.97 20.16 -2.46
C THR A 708 33.16 20.00 -1.49
N TYR A 709 33.02 19.16 -0.46
CA TYR A 709 34.07 18.88 0.52
C TYR A 709 35.29 18.19 -0.09
N VAL A 710 35.07 17.15 -0.92
CA VAL A 710 36.17 16.34 -1.47
C VAL A 710 36.93 17.11 -2.55
N HIS A 711 36.23 17.88 -3.40
CA HIS A 711 36.82 18.43 -4.63
C HIS A 711 37.14 19.93 -4.60
N ASP A 712 36.72 20.66 -3.57
CA ASP A 712 36.95 22.12 -3.46
C ASP A 712 36.45 22.88 -4.70
N VAL A 713 35.18 22.66 -5.06
CA VAL A 713 34.41 23.33 -6.14
C VAL A 713 33.49 24.44 -5.61
N ASP A 714 32.98 25.32 -6.47
CA ASP A 714 32.09 26.42 -6.05
C ASP A 714 30.68 25.90 -5.70
N PHE A 715 30.13 25.00 -6.52
CA PHE A 715 28.82 24.39 -6.29
C PHE A 715 28.86 22.88 -6.55
N ALA A 716 27.88 22.15 -6.03
CA ALA A 716 27.65 20.76 -6.43
C ALA A 716 26.17 20.46 -6.65
N PHE A 717 25.90 19.54 -7.58
CA PHE A 717 24.56 19.12 -7.97
C PHE A 717 24.41 17.61 -7.93
N GLN A 718 23.18 17.17 -7.63
CA GLN A 718 22.76 15.78 -7.69
C GLN A 718 21.30 15.75 -8.11
N ASN A 719 20.95 15.03 -9.18
CA ASN A 719 19.58 14.76 -9.56
C ASN A 719 18.96 13.77 -8.56
N SER A 720 17.72 14.01 -8.16
CA SER A 720 17.03 13.19 -7.14
C SER A 720 16.65 11.80 -7.66
N GLY A 721 16.62 11.61 -8.98
CA GLY A 721 16.47 10.32 -9.65
C GLY A 721 17.59 9.34 -9.34
N GLY A 722 18.80 9.86 -9.15
CA GLY A 722 19.99 9.11 -8.77
C GLY A 722 20.12 8.76 -7.29
N LEU A 723 19.13 9.11 -6.44
CA LEU A 723 19.09 8.79 -5.01
C LEU A 723 17.98 7.76 -4.74
N ARG A 724 18.35 6.50 -4.48
CA ARG A 724 17.43 5.35 -4.63
C ARG A 724 16.96 4.68 -3.34
N ALA A 725 17.63 4.88 -2.22
CA ALA A 725 17.30 4.23 -0.95
C ALA A 725 17.44 5.18 0.24
N ASP A 726 17.02 4.75 1.43
CA ASP A 726 17.36 5.43 2.68
C ASP A 726 18.84 5.26 2.99
N MET A 727 19.46 6.23 3.69
CA MET A 727 20.86 6.11 4.09
C MET A 727 21.02 5.63 5.55
N THR A 728 19.91 5.54 6.29
CA THR A 728 19.86 5.16 7.71
C THR A 728 18.56 4.43 8.02
N HIS A 729 18.61 3.46 8.93
CA HIS A 729 17.44 2.68 9.36
C HIS A 729 17.29 2.70 10.90
N ASP A 730 16.06 2.78 11.40
CA ASP A 730 15.72 2.89 12.83
C ASP A 730 16.15 1.67 13.66
N ASP A 731 16.24 0.50 13.05
CA ASP A 731 16.65 -0.75 13.69
C ASP A 731 18.19 -0.92 13.75
N ASP A 732 18.95 -0.14 12.97
CA ASP A 732 20.42 -0.14 12.97
C ASP A 732 21.03 1.11 13.65
N MET A 733 20.81 1.20 14.96
CA MET A 733 21.37 2.27 15.80
C MET A 733 22.42 1.77 16.81
N GLU A 734 23.50 2.55 17.00
CA GLU A 734 24.47 2.36 18.08
C GLU A 734 24.72 3.68 18.85
N ASP A 735 24.62 3.61 20.18
CA ASP A 735 24.79 4.76 21.09
C ASP A 735 23.82 5.94 20.80
N GLY A 736 22.60 5.63 20.35
CA GLY A 736 21.55 6.62 20.06
C GLY A 736 21.80 7.43 18.78
N ARG A 737 22.55 6.85 17.84
CA ARG A 737 22.85 7.39 16.51
C ARG A 737 22.66 6.29 15.50
N TYR A 738 22.25 6.67 14.29
CA TYR A 738 22.09 5.75 13.17
C TYR A 738 23.46 5.31 12.66
N ASN A 739 23.66 4.03 12.42
CA ASN A 739 24.81 3.57 11.67
C ASN A 739 24.60 3.92 10.20
N ILE A 740 25.70 4.25 9.51
CA ILE A 740 25.74 4.31 8.06
C ILE A 740 26.67 3.18 7.64
N ARG A 741 26.13 2.20 6.93
CA ARG A 741 26.88 1.06 6.37
C ARG A 741 27.35 1.35 4.96
N LEU A 742 28.28 0.54 4.47
CA LEU A 742 28.69 0.60 3.07
C LEU A 742 27.51 0.20 2.17
N GLU A 743 26.76 -0.83 2.56
CA GLU A 743 25.47 -1.24 1.98
C GLU A 743 24.55 -0.04 1.71
N TYR A 744 24.18 0.70 2.76
CA TYR A 744 23.27 1.85 2.64
C TYR A 744 23.80 2.95 1.72
N ILE A 745 25.12 3.10 1.58
CA ILE A 745 25.69 4.03 0.61
C ILE A 745 25.53 3.51 -0.81
N LEU A 746 25.82 2.23 -1.03
CA LEU A 746 25.72 1.60 -2.36
C LEU A 746 24.26 1.53 -2.83
N ASP A 747 23.31 1.27 -1.93
CA ASP A 747 21.87 1.27 -2.25
C ASP A 747 21.35 2.65 -2.68
N VAL A 748 21.94 3.73 -2.18
CA VAL A 748 21.56 5.08 -2.60
C VAL A 748 22.03 5.36 -4.04
N TRP A 749 23.18 4.83 -4.45
CA TRP A 749 23.82 5.05 -5.76
C TRP A 749 24.14 3.75 -6.51
N PRO A 750 23.13 2.99 -6.98
CA PRO A 750 23.34 1.68 -7.59
C PRO A 750 23.87 1.71 -9.03
N PHE A 751 24.06 2.90 -9.61
CA PHE A 751 24.38 3.09 -11.03
C PHE A 751 25.89 3.10 -11.33
N GLY A 752 26.73 3.28 -10.31
CA GLY A 752 28.18 3.45 -10.50
C GLY A 752 28.58 4.75 -11.22
N ASN A 753 27.67 5.74 -11.28
CA ASN A 753 27.92 7.06 -11.86
C ASN A 753 29.21 7.69 -11.30
N GLU A 754 30.04 8.25 -12.18
CA GLU A 754 31.29 8.88 -11.76
C GLU A 754 31.11 10.35 -11.38
N THR A 755 31.92 10.83 -10.43
CA THR A 755 32.00 12.26 -10.15
C THR A 755 32.75 12.99 -11.28
N GLU A 756 32.09 13.98 -11.87
CA GLU A 756 32.61 14.89 -12.87
C GLU A 756 32.83 16.29 -12.32
N LEU A 757 33.96 16.91 -12.70
CA LEU A 757 34.24 18.31 -12.42
C LEU A 757 34.12 19.12 -13.70
N VAL A 758 33.24 20.13 -13.70
CA VAL A 758 32.89 20.91 -14.89
C VAL A 758 33.01 22.41 -14.63
N GLU A 759 33.47 23.16 -15.63
CA GLU A 759 33.40 24.62 -15.63
C GLU A 759 32.14 25.08 -16.38
N ILE A 760 31.21 25.71 -15.68
CA ILE A 760 29.98 26.24 -16.28
C ILE A 760 29.96 27.76 -16.26
N THR A 761 29.34 28.37 -17.27
CA THR A 761 29.05 29.80 -17.25
C THR A 761 27.87 30.12 -16.34
N GLY A 762 27.74 31.37 -15.89
CA GLY A 762 26.56 31.80 -15.12
C GLY A 762 25.23 31.59 -15.87
N ALA A 763 25.25 31.64 -17.20
CA ALA A 763 24.07 31.37 -18.02
C ALA A 763 23.72 29.87 -18.07
N GLN A 764 24.72 28.99 -18.12
CA GLN A 764 24.50 27.54 -18.04
C GLN A 764 24.04 27.12 -16.65
N LEU A 765 24.54 27.78 -15.60
CA LEU A 765 24.06 27.60 -14.23
C LEU A 765 22.56 27.91 -14.13
N GLU A 766 22.12 29.05 -14.68
CA GLU A 766 20.70 29.41 -14.73
C GLU A 766 19.86 28.36 -15.47
N GLU A 767 20.36 27.85 -16.60
CA GLU A 767 19.69 26.80 -17.39
C GLU A 767 19.58 25.48 -16.62
N TYR A 768 20.66 25.03 -15.99
CA TYR A 768 20.69 23.81 -15.16
C TYR A 768 19.72 23.89 -13.98
N LEU A 769 19.70 25.03 -13.27
CA LEU A 769 18.83 25.19 -12.10
C LEU A 769 17.35 25.25 -12.52
N ASN A 770 17.02 25.91 -13.63
CA ASN A 770 15.65 25.90 -14.16
C ASN A 770 15.22 24.51 -14.64
N HIS A 771 16.12 23.79 -15.32
CA HIS A 771 15.85 22.41 -15.72
C HIS A 771 15.60 21.51 -14.50
N GLY A 772 16.40 21.68 -13.46
CA GLY A 772 16.31 20.94 -12.22
C GLY A 772 15.04 21.16 -11.40
N VAL A 773 14.19 22.13 -11.74
CA VAL A 773 12.86 22.30 -11.12
C VAL A 773 11.73 22.19 -12.15
N SER A 774 12.04 21.81 -13.40
CA SER A 774 11.05 21.72 -14.48
C SER A 774 10.12 20.50 -14.37
N GLU A 775 10.47 19.52 -13.54
CA GLU A 775 9.64 18.35 -13.21
C GLU A 775 9.73 18.06 -11.70
N VAL A 776 8.96 18.79 -10.89
CA VAL A 776 8.91 18.60 -9.44
C VAL A 776 8.24 17.27 -9.13
N GLY A 777 8.96 16.35 -8.48
CA GLY A 777 8.58 14.94 -8.31
C GLY A 777 9.27 13.98 -9.30
N GLY A 778 9.85 14.51 -10.39
CA GLY A 778 10.59 13.75 -11.38
C GLY A 778 12.05 13.47 -10.98
N GLY A 779 12.73 12.61 -11.75
CA GLY A 779 14.14 12.26 -11.52
C GLY A 779 15.07 13.47 -11.55
N ARG A 780 14.82 14.41 -12.46
CA ARG A 780 15.62 15.63 -12.62
C ARG A 780 15.51 16.64 -11.49
N PHE A 781 14.68 16.43 -10.47
CA PHE A 781 14.61 17.39 -9.37
C PHE A 781 15.98 17.57 -8.71
N ILE A 782 16.50 18.80 -8.68
CA ILE A 782 17.91 19.04 -8.34
C ILE A 782 18.13 19.22 -6.83
N GLN A 783 19.15 18.55 -6.28
CA GLN A 783 19.72 18.82 -4.96
C GLN A 783 21.00 19.64 -5.13
N VAL A 784 21.30 20.54 -4.18
CA VAL A 784 22.34 21.58 -4.36
C VAL A 784 23.20 21.80 -3.10
N SER A 785 24.48 22.17 -3.32
CA SER A 785 25.38 22.70 -2.28
C SER A 785 26.11 23.97 -2.77
N GLY A 786 26.41 24.88 -1.83
CA GLY A 786 27.08 26.16 -2.07
C GLY A 786 26.17 27.29 -2.58
N LEU A 787 24.89 27.00 -2.80
CA LEU A 787 23.88 27.97 -3.23
C LEU A 787 22.49 27.68 -2.64
N ARG A 788 21.64 28.70 -2.70
CA ARG A 788 20.20 28.63 -2.46
C ARG A 788 19.44 29.09 -3.69
N ILE A 789 18.39 28.36 -4.05
CA ILE A 789 17.40 28.73 -5.07
C ILE A 789 16.02 28.98 -4.48
N GLU A 790 15.30 29.92 -5.08
CA GLU A 790 13.86 30.07 -4.88
C GLU A 790 13.17 29.99 -6.24
N TYR A 791 12.07 29.23 -6.31
CA TYR A 791 11.34 28.98 -7.55
C TYR A 791 9.82 29.10 -7.35
N ASP A 792 9.12 29.38 -8.45
CA ASP A 792 7.65 29.39 -8.52
C ASP A 792 7.18 28.21 -9.38
N ILE A 793 6.08 27.53 -9.01
CA ILE A 793 5.37 26.64 -9.93
C ILE A 793 4.65 27.49 -10.99
N VAL A 794 5.01 27.27 -12.26
CA VAL A 794 4.51 28.05 -13.41
C VAL A 794 3.51 27.28 -14.27
N ASP A 795 3.53 25.95 -14.20
CA ASP A 795 2.58 25.06 -14.84
C ASP A 795 2.36 23.82 -13.97
N GLU A 796 1.10 23.45 -13.76
CA GLU A 796 0.72 22.22 -13.05
C GLU A 796 0.16 21.17 -14.02
N SER A 797 0.17 21.46 -15.33
CA SER A 797 -0.31 20.54 -16.36
C SER A 797 0.81 19.62 -16.87
N GLY A 798 0.49 18.34 -17.01
CA GLY A 798 1.43 17.29 -17.42
C GLY A 798 1.82 16.37 -16.27
N ASP A 799 2.77 15.47 -16.52
CA ASP A 799 3.18 14.42 -15.58
C ASP A 799 3.79 14.98 -14.29
N PHE A 800 4.44 16.14 -14.34
CA PHE A 800 5.04 16.78 -13.17
C PHE A 800 4.80 18.30 -13.18
N PRO A 801 4.55 18.93 -12.02
CA PRO A 801 4.56 20.38 -11.92
C PRO A 801 5.89 20.98 -12.41
N GLN A 802 5.80 22.05 -13.18
CA GLN A 802 6.94 22.74 -13.76
C GLN A 802 7.25 24.01 -12.96
N GLY A 803 8.46 24.08 -12.42
CA GLY A 803 9.00 25.23 -11.71
C GLY A 803 9.85 26.15 -12.59
N GLU A 804 9.97 27.43 -12.19
CA GLU A 804 10.92 28.39 -12.75
C GLU A 804 11.69 29.09 -11.62
N VAL A 805 13.02 29.08 -11.68
CA VAL A 805 13.90 29.68 -10.65
C VAL A 805 13.95 31.19 -10.82
N HIS A 806 13.66 31.94 -9.75
CA HIS A 806 13.68 33.40 -9.76
C HIS A 806 14.74 34.02 -8.84
N THR A 807 15.30 33.25 -7.89
CA THR A 807 16.39 33.68 -7.01
C THR A 807 17.50 32.65 -7.03
N VAL A 808 18.75 33.09 -7.17
CA VAL A 808 19.96 32.27 -6.96
C VAL A 808 20.98 33.08 -6.14
N GLU A 809 21.30 32.59 -4.95
CA GLU A 809 22.23 33.24 -4.03
C GLU A 809 23.23 32.26 -3.43
N TYR A 810 24.41 32.74 -3.04
CA TYR A 810 25.37 31.93 -2.29
C TYR A 810 24.78 31.55 -0.94
N TRP A 811 24.97 30.29 -0.56
CA TRP A 811 24.49 29.74 0.71
C TRP A 811 25.45 28.65 1.19
N ASP A 812 25.93 28.77 2.42
CA ASP A 812 27.02 27.96 2.99
C ASP A 812 28.25 27.84 2.07
N HIS A 813 28.48 28.86 1.25
CA HIS A 813 29.59 28.87 0.31
C HIS A 813 30.91 29.18 1.04
N ARG A 814 31.97 28.42 0.73
CA ARG A 814 33.29 28.53 1.39
C ARG A 814 33.92 29.94 1.40
N SER A 815 33.56 30.81 0.45
CA SER A 815 34.23 32.10 0.25
C SER A 815 33.33 33.32 0.07
N GLU A 816 32.02 33.13 -0.04
CA GLU A 816 31.06 34.22 -0.27
C GLU A 816 30.12 34.36 0.94
N GLU A 817 29.52 35.53 1.14
CA GLU A 817 28.59 35.74 2.25
C GLU A 817 27.18 35.26 1.85
N ASP A 818 26.51 34.52 2.73
CA ASP A 818 25.13 34.05 2.51
C ASP A 818 24.18 35.17 2.10
N GLY A 819 23.29 34.89 1.15
CA GLY A 819 22.35 35.86 0.61
C GLY A 819 22.94 36.83 -0.42
N THR A 820 24.18 36.60 -0.84
CA THR A 820 24.80 37.34 -1.94
C THR A 820 24.31 36.77 -3.28
N PRO A 821 23.75 37.57 -4.20
CA PRO A 821 23.32 37.05 -5.51
C PRO A 821 24.49 36.48 -6.32
N VAL A 822 24.27 35.32 -6.95
CA VAL A 822 25.20 34.70 -7.90
C VAL A 822 25.15 35.45 -9.24
N ASP A 823 26.28 35.59 -9.93
CA ASP A 823 26.34 36.28 -11.24
C ASP A 823 26.00 35.29 -12.36
N LEU A 824 24.73 35.27 -12.78
CA LEU A 824 24.23 34.40 -13.84
C LEU A 824 24.55 34.90 -15.26
N SER A 825 25.50 35.83 -15.41
CA SER A 825 25.90 36.29 -16.75
C SER A 825 26.83 35.30 -17.44
N ALA A 826 26.76 35.25 -18.78
CA ALA A 826 27.61 34.38 -19.60
C ALA A 826 29.13 34.67 -19.52
N ASP A 827 29.55 35.76 -18.88
CA ASP A 827 30.98 36.09 -18.67
C ASP A 827 31.50 35.56 -17.31
N ALA A 828 30.61 35.18 -16.39
CA ALA A 828 30.95 34.54 -15.12
C ALA A 828 31.13 33.04 -15.32
N THR A 829 32.04 32.43 -14.57
CA THR A 829 32.39 31.01 -14.65
C THR A 829 32.52 30.43 -13.25
N TYR A 830 32.05 29.20 -13.07
CA TYR A 830 32.01 28.48 -11.80
C TYR A 830 32.52 27.06 -11.99
N GLN A 831 33.23 26.55 -10.99
CA GLN A 831 33.61 25.14 -10.94
C GLN A 831 32.51 24.38 -10.20
N VAL A 832 32.01 23.31 -10.81
CA VAL A 832 30.92 22.49 -10.29
C VAL A 832 31.33 21.03 -10.23
N ALA A 833 30.94 20.35 -9.17
CA ALA A 833 30.98 18.88 -9.10
C ALA A 833 29.56 18.33 -9.27
N THR A 834 29.41 17.30 -10.10
CA THR A 834 28.13 16.62 -10.35
C THR A 834 28.43 15.19 -10.80
N ASN A 835 27.42 14.37 -11.05
CA ASN A 835 27.61 13.07 -11.70
C ASN A 835 27.72 13.18 -13.23
N ASP A 836 28.40 12.22 -13.84
CA ASP A 836 28.58 12.05 -15.28
C ASP A 836 27.28 11.91 -16.07
N PHE A 837 26.27 11.22 -15.53
CA PHE A 837 24.93 11.13 -16.10
C PHE A 837 24.33 12.51 -16.41
N MET A 838 24.32 13.42 -15.43
CA MET A 838 23.84 14.80 -15.61
C MET A 838 24.70 15.62 -16.58
N VAL A 839 26.01 15.34 -16.66
CA VAL A 839 26.94 16.03 -17.59
C VAL A 839 26.67 15.61 -19.03
N ALA A 840 26.39 14.32 -19.23
CA ALA A 840 26.08 13.72 -20.52
C ALA A 840 24.68 14.08 -21.03
N GLY A 841 23.85 14.68 -20.18
CA GLY A 841 22.50 15.16 -20.50
C GLY A 841 21.37 14.23 -20.06
N GLY A 842 21.69 13.23 -19.23
CA GLY A 842 20.69 12.41 -18.57
C GLY A 842 19.70 13.26 -17.78
N ASP A 843 18.49 12.73 -17.56
CA ASP A 843 17.35 13.47 -17.00
C ASP A 843 16.96 14.70 -17.84
N GLY A 844 17.39 14.76 -19.11
CA GLY A 844 17.18 15.87 -20.04
C GLY A 844 18.05 17.11 -19.76
N TYR A 845 19.03 17.03 -18.85
CA TYR A 845 19.88 18.18 -18.51
C TYR A 845 20.66 18.70 -19.73
N PRO A 846 20.98 20.00 -19.79
CA PRO A 846 21.77 20.54 -20.89
C PRO A 846 23.18 19.91 -20.95
N VAL A 847 23.51 19.20 -22.04
CA VAL A 847 24.84 18.56 -22.18
C VAL A 847 25.99 19.56 -21.96
N LEU A 848 26.89 19.23 -21.03
CA LEU A 848 28.09 20.01 -20.75
C LEU A 848 29.30 19.41 -21.46
N THR A 849 29.87 20.14 -22.42
CA THR A 849 31.00 19.64 -23.23
C THR A 849 32.32 20.37 -22.98
N ASP A 850 32.28 21.50 -22.27
CA ASP A 850 33.42 22.39 -22.09
C ASP A 850 34.13 22.11 -20.75
N ASP A 851 35.45 21.91 -20.79
CA ASP A 851 36.34 21.75 -19.63
C ASP A 851 35.89 20.71 -18.57
N VAL A 852 35.21 19.64 -19.04
CA VAL A 852 34.83 18.46 -18.24
C VAL A 852 36.06 17.62 -17.88
N TYR A 853 36.16 17.23 -16.60
CA TYR A 853 37.24 16.41 -16.08
C TYR A 853 36.70 15.24 -15.25
N SER A 854 36.61 14.07 -15.89
CA SER A 854 36.30 12.79 -15.23
C SER A 854 37.38 12.47 -14.20
N LEU A 855 36.94 12.17 -12.99
CA LEU A 855 37.80 11.66 -11.93
C LEU A 855 38.06 10.16 -12.02
N GLN A 856 37.28 9.44 -12.84
CA GLN A 856 37.27 7.96 -12.90
C GLN A 856 37.05 7.32 -11.53
N ASN A 857 36.22 7.96 -10.72
CA ASN A 857 35.87 7.53 -9.37
C ASN A 857 34.34 7.55 -9.26
N PRO A 858 33.73 6.44 -8.82
CA PRO A 858 32.31 6.41 -8.49
C PRO A 858 31.95 7.44 -7.41
N LEU A 859 30.79 8.09 -7.56
CA LEU A 859 30.33 9.19 -6.71
C LEU A 859 30.15 8.75 -5.26
N GLU A 860 29.67 7.53 -5.04
CA GLU A 860 29.46 6.95 -3.72
C GLU A 860 30.74 6.88 -2.89
N LEU A 861 31.92 6.78 -3.52
CA LEU A 861 33.21 6.78 -2.81
C LEU A 861 33.55 8.16 -2.23
N ASP A 862 33.11 9.23 -2.89
CA ASP A 862 33.26 10.59 -2.35
C ASP A 862 32.37 10.77 -1.12
N VAL A 863 31.15 10.23 -1.16
CA VAL A 863 30.21 10.23 -0.04
C VAL A 863 30.71 9.35 1.11
N GLU A 864 31.14 8.12 0.84
CA GLU A 864 31.73 7.21 1.83
C GLU A 864 32.90 7.89 2.54
N ARG A 865 33.79 8.53 1.78
CA ARG A 865 34.92 9.26 2.33
C ARG A 865 34.47 10.43 3.21
N TYR A 866 33.50 11.22 2.76
CA TYR A 866 32.96 12.33 3.53
C TYR A 866 32.39 11.84 4.87
N VAL A 867 31.58 10.78 4.85
CA VAL A 867 30.97 10.17 6.05
C VAL A 867 32.05 9.67 7.01
N ARG A 868 33.08 8.96 6.52
CA ARG A 868 34.19 8.48 7.34
C ARG A 868 34.99 9.61 7.98
N GLU A 869 35.22 10.70 7.25
CA GLU A 869 36.03 11.83 7.73
C GLU A 869 35.25 12.75 8.68
N ASN A 870 33.91 12.78 8.59
CA ASN A 870 33.05 13.72 9.33
C ASN A 870 32.10 13.04 10.33
N SER A 871 32.18 11.72 10.54
CA SER A 871 31.31 11.00 11.49
C SER A 871 31.43 11.49 12.95
N PRO A 872 30.30 11.69 13.68
CA PRO A 872 28.93 11.54 13.17
C PRO A 872 28.53 12.73 12.28
N VAL A 873 27.83 12.45 11.18
CA VAL A 873 27.21 13.47 10.32
C VAL A 873 25.86 13.88 10.90
N ALA A 874 25.33 15.03 10.48
CA ALA A 874 24.02 15.53 10.91
C ALA A 874 23.41 16.44 9.81
N PRO A 875 23.13 15.91 8.61
CA PRO A 875 22.57 16.73 7.54
C PRO A 875 21.15 17.19 7.91
N GLU A 876 20.78 18.41 7.55
CA GLU A 876 19.46 18.97 7.80
C GLU A 876 18.94 19.68 6.55
N VAL A 877 17.62 19.89 6.47
CA VAL A 877 16.99 20.76 5.46
C VAL A 877 17.19 22.21 5.91
N GLU A 878 17.91 23.01 5.11
CA GLU A 878 18.42 24.33 5.48
C GLU A 878 17.76 25.47 4.70
N GLY A 879 16.87 25.16 3.75
CA GLY A 879 16.26 26.12 2.85
C GLY A 879 17.19 26.52 1.70
N ARG A 880 17.97 25.56 1.19
CA ARG A 880 18.72 25.63 -0.07
C ARG A 880 17.80 25.60 -1.27
N ILE A 881 16.64 24.95 -1.20
CA ILE A 881 15.64 24.92 -2.28
C ILE A 881 14.29 25.29 -1.70
N VAL A 882 13.70 26.39 -2.17
CA VAL A 882 12.48 26.95 -1.58
C VAL A 882 11.44 27.24 -2.67
N GLU A 883 10.30 26.56 -2.59
CA GLU A 883 9.11 26.92 -3.36
C GLU A 883 8.46 28.18 -2.76
N SER A 884 8.15 29.16 -3.61
CA SER A 884 7.40 30.35 -3.20
C SER A 884 5.94 30.02 -2.88
N PRO A 885 5.32 30.63 -1.85
CA PRO A 885 3.91 30.40 -1.55
C PRO A 885 3.01 30.85 -2.71
N ALA A 886 2.06 30.02 -3.13
CA ALA A 886 1.05 30.38 -4.14
C ALA A 886 0.29 31.68 -3.74
N GLU A 887 0.24 32.67 -4.65
CA GLU A 887 -0.41 33.99 -4.43
C GLU A 887 -1.95 33.98 -4.48
#